data_AF-A0A9E1HI09-F1
#
_entry.id   AF-A0A9E1HI09-F1
#
_cell.length_a   1.000
_cell.length_b   1.000
_cell.length_c   1.000
_cell.angle_alpha   90.00
_cell.angle_beta   90.00
_cell.angle_gamma   90.00
#
_symmetry.space_group_name_H-M   'P 1'
#
loop_
_entity.id
_entity.type
_entity.pdbx_description
1 polymer ?
#
loop_
_entity_poly.entity_id
_entity_poly.type
_entity_poly.pdbx_seq_one_letter_code
_entity_poly.pdbx_strand_id
1 'polypeptide(L)'
;VSETNQLEPKAIQFYINGIVVGDELNVNQTKTFEVVINYDKNAELHQGEFSKEISFTIDFEQKTQGSTVKPEMTVPNYSLDVISSSWSREKTVTITYPEGDNLIYQYSLDDGLTWKIVTTRIFTIKFEKEGSIIARVSDGRSSLTGEKQIIGNIDREVPNVTITGNTDTWSINKTLTIQASDTKSGLDENPYSYDGGTTWVKDTSKVFTTNQTVNIWVKDKAGNIKKQEIIINKIDESKPMNVSLTKGIVTSSSITVTASATQDITGIRGYQFSMDGGTYSEEQTSATKVYTGLDKNHEYTIKVKAIGMNGKEAESGVLKVSTNDIHIPTYSMTPSADTWATSKTVTITYPGEKESNHVYEYSKDGGTTWITVNTSSATVNFTTNGSVIARVRDTGNSNNTVTASTLSVSKIDTTAPTVSVSGNTDTWSINKTLTIQASDTESGLHTSPYSFDGGATWSATTSKTFTTNQTVNIWVKDALGNIAKQAITISKIDTVAPSNVMLTKGSVTSSSITVSASATQANMGIRGYQFSIDGGAYSTEQTSATKIFTGLNKNTSHTIQVKAIGKNGKSAESTVLTVSTNNIQTPTYSVTPSVDTWATSKTVTITYPGTKTDNLVYEYSKDGGTTWINVTASSTSVTFTSNGSVIARVRDTGNNNNTVTGSTYSVTHIGCYNVSDTGVIQDYYCYTGNPDGAPVNASVTIPTTVEGIAITSIGDAAFSGKSLTNVTIPSTIKTIGNYAFEDNQLTSITIPNTVTSVGTHAFENNKITTYSWPTGIHKFPDYVFATNQIASLSAPSHVTEIGVSSFASNQMTTLQIPTTITKIGNGAFKTNQLTSVVIPTSITRIEDNTFMNNKLTSIEIPISVTYVGASSFANNQLTSMTLQKTTPPTFANQFINGNTNTKIYVPTASYSTYVTAVNGKLPSGASVVKGYFEYDHVPDIQSALRSGTKTVTPESQFTIDSSGTITAYSGTSKDVIIPQTINGISVKGIAPSEYNLNYRMYEGVFVTLYINAAGDNMSSDGITSLVFPQGLESVGDSALKGANGSGTFVFPSSLKTLGYESFADAGWTGYEFKGTVPTIGEAPFASNFSHPGAAITTRAADGTFSYAPRLQANSIKVPKGQLSAYKALGKKAWFGSDYYSFQTSATSYAADITAFYE
;
A
#
# COMPACT_ATOMS: atom_id res chain seq x y z
N VAL A 1 -74.51 -44.82 40.65
CA VAL A 1 -73.43 -44.50 39.68
C VAL A 1 -73.78 -45.19 38.36
N SER A 2 -73.32 -44.68 37.22
CA SER A 2 -73.46 -45.32 35.92
C SER A 2 -72.90 -46.75 35.91
N GLU A 3 -73.51 -47.63 35.12
CA GLU A 3 -73.20 -49.07 35.09
C GLU A 3 -71.81 -49.37 34.50
N THR A 4 -71.02 -50.22 35.17
CA THR A 4 -70.04 -51.13 34.52
C THR A 4 -69.55 -52.20 35.49
N ASN A 5 -70.37 -53.24 35.69
CA ASN A 5 -70.01 -54.58 36.20
C ASN A 5 -68.85 -54.68 37.23
N GLN A 6 -69.09 -54.24 38.47
CA GLN A 6 -68.51 -54.92 39.65
C GLN A 6 -69.63 -55.29 40.64
N LEU A 7 -69.37 -56.34 41.43
CA LEU A 7 -70.40 -57.10 42.13
C LEU A 7 -70.98 -56.34 43.33
N GLU A 8 -72.30 -56.21 43.40
CA GLU A 8 -72.97 -55.72 44.62
C GLU A 8 -72.84 -56.75 45.77
N PRO A 9 -72.60 -56.30 47.02
CA PRO A 9 -72.69 -57.16 48.19
C PRO A 9 -74.14 -57.63 48.37
N LYS A 10 -74.37 -58.95 48.34
CA LYS A 10 -75.70 -59.53 48.44
C LYS A 10 -76.34 -59.22 49.80
N ALA A 11 -77.47 -58.51 49.76
CA ALA A 11 -78.36 -58.23 50.88
C ALA A 11 -77.72 -57.48 52.07
N ILE A 12 -77.56 -56.17 51.93
CA ILE A 12 -77.69 -55.26 53.08
C ILE A 12 -79.19 -55.07 53.34
N GLN A 13 -79.65 -55.31 54.57
CA GLN A 13 -81.04 -55.15 54.98
C GLN A 13 -81.16 -54.06 56.05
N PHE A 14 -82.17 -53.20 55.88
CA PHE A 14 -82.44 -52.07 56.76
C PHE A 14 -83.80 -52.28 57.43
N TYR A 15 -83.85 -52.14 58.76
CA TYR A 15 -85.08 -52.23 59.53
C TYR A 15 -85.14 -51.08 60.54
N ILE A 16 -86.28 -50.40 60.62
CA ILE A 16 -86.58 -49.47 61.70
C ILE A 16 -87.24 -50.26 62.83
N ASN A 17 -86.68 -50.14 64.04
CA ASN A 17 -87.18 -50.80 65.24
C ASN A 17 -87.70 -49.74 66.24
N GLY A 18 -88.84 -50.00 66.87
CA GLY A 18 -89.45 -49.12 67.88
C GLY A 18 -90.56 -48.18 67.39
N ILE A 19 -90.70 -47.93 66.07
CA ILE A 19 -91.82 -47.20 65.47
C ILE A 19 -92.44 -48.02 64.32
N VAL A 20 -93.76 -47.96 64.19
CA VAL A 20 -94.54 -48.61 63.12
C VAL A 20 -95.53 -47.62 62.48
N VAL A 21 -95.91 -47.89 61.22
CA VAL A 21 -96.91 -47.08 60.50
C VAL A 21 -98.26 -47.17 61.24
N GLY A 22 -98.76 -46.01 61.69
CA GLY A 22 -99.98 -45.90 62.50
C GLY A 22 -99.75 -45.58 63.99
N ASP A 23 -98.50 -45.46 64.45
CA ASP A 23 -98.19 -44.89 65.78
C ASP A 23 -98.74 -43.46 65.92
N GLU A 24 -99.51 -43.19 66.98
CA GLU A 24 -99.93 -41.83 67.34
C GLU A 24 -99.01 -41.24 68.44
N LEU A 25 -98.53 -40.01 68.21
CA LEU A 25 -97.64 -39.28 69.10
C LEU A 25 -98.35 -38.01 69.61
N ASN A 26 -98.50 -37.91 70.94
CA ASN A 26 -99.15 -36.75 71.56
C ASN A 26 -98.20 -35.55 71.66
N VAL A 27 -98.75 -34.34 71.78
CA VAL A 27 -97.96 -33.11 71.98
C VAL A 27 -97.08 -33.25 73.22
N ASN A 28 -95.80 -32.90 73.09
CA ASN A 28 -94.73 -33.06 74.08
C ASN A 28 -94.35 -34.51 74.47
N GLN A 29 -94.88 -35.53 73.78
CA GLN A 29 -94.42 -36.91 73.94
C GLN A 29 -93.18 -37.17 73.08
N THR A 30 -92.19 -37.89 73.61
CA THR A 30 -91.00 -38.33 72.88
C THR A 30 -91.03 -39.86 72.74
N LYS A 31 -90.73 -40.38 71.54
CA LYS A 31 -90.58 -41.81 71.26
C LYS A 31 -89.29 -42.03 70.50
N THR A 32 -88.44 -42.94 71.00
CA THR A 32 -87.14 -43.27 70.40
C THR A 32 -87.27 -44.49 69.50
N PHE A 33 -86.52 -44.52 68.40
CA PHE A 33 -86.43 -45.64 67.47
C PHE A 33 -84.97 -45.88 67.07
N GLU A 34 -84.68 -47.07 66.57
CA GLU A 34 -83.35 -47.47 66.12
C GLU A 34 -83.40 -47.85 64.64
N VAL A 35 -82.40 -47.43 63.86
CA VAL A 35 -82.19 -47.89 62.49
C VAL A 35 -81.15 -49.01 62.53
N VAL A 36 -81.61 -50.25 62.35
CA VAL A 36 -80.76 -51.44 62.39
C VAL A 36 -80.33 -51.81 60.96
N ILE A 37 -79.01 -51.90 60.75
CA ILE A 37 -78.40 -52.28 59.48
C ILE A 37 -77.77 -53.67 59.64
N ASN A 38 -78.32 -54.66 58.94
CA ASN A 38 -77.74 -55.99 58.86
C ASN A 38 -77.01 -56.17 57.52
N TYR A 39 -75.77 -56.67 57.56
CA TYR A 39 -74.97 -57.02 56.39
C TYR A 39 -74.14 -58.28 56.71
N ASP A 40 -73.77 -59.07 55.69
CA ASP A 40 -72.86 -60.20 55.88
C ASP A 40 -71.42 -59.70 56.07
N LYS A 41 -70.82 -60.09 57.19
CA LYS A 41 -69.45 -59.76 57.57
C LYS A 41 -68.38 -60.40 56.65
N ASN A 42 -68.73 -61.45 55.90
CA ASN A 42 -67.77 -62.30 55.19
C ASN A 42 -67.66 -62.01 53.69
N ALA A 43 -68.24 -60.90 53.19
CA ALA A 43 -68.02 -60.45 51.81
C ALA A 43 -66.64 -59.78 51.66
N GLU A 44 -65.89 -60.15 50.61
CA GLU A 44 -64.56 -59.58 50.36
C GLU A 44 -64.64 -58.11 49.94
N LEU A 45 -64.04 -57.22 50.73
CA LEU A 45 -63.97 -55.79 50.45
C LEU A 45 -62.65 -55.44 49.73
N HIS A 46 -62.74 -55.11 48.44
CA HIS A 46 -61.62 -54.49 47.72
C HIS A 46 -61.43 -53.02 48.15
N GLN A 47 -60.19 -52.54 48.09
CA GLN A 47 -59.82 -51.22 48.62
C GLN A 47 -60.45 -50.06 47.83
N GLY A 48 -61.34 -49.33 48.49
CA GLY A 48 -61.91 -48.06 48.04
C GLY A 48 -62.94 -47.56 49.06
N GLU A 49 -62.97 -46.25 49.34
CA GLU A 49 -64.00 -45.66 50.20
C GLU A 49 -65.30 -45.46 49.41
N PHE A 50 -66.26 -46.37 49.61
CA PHE A 50 -67.58 -46.30 48.99
C PHE A 50 -68.61 -45.67 49.94
N SER A 51 -68.76 -44.34 49.90
CA SER A 51 -69.88 -43.67 50.56
C SER A 51 -71.17 -43.81 49.75
N LYS A 52 -72.21 -44.43 50.33
CA LYS A 52 -73.58 -44.41 49.80
C LYS A 52 -74.47 -43.70 50.81
N GLU A 53 -74.95 -42.52 50.46
CA GLU A 53 -75.90 -41.76 51.30
C GLU A 53 -77.27 -42.48 51.27
N ILE A 54 -77.89 -42.63 52.45
CA ILE A 54 -79.15 -43.36 52.62
C ILE A 54 -80.09 -42.49 53.46
N SER A 55 -81.00 -41.81 52.79
CA SER A 55 -81.99 -40.93 53.40
C SER A 55 -83.27 -41.69 53.74
N PHE A 56 -83.74 -41.53 54.97
CA PHE A 56 -85.04 -42.02 55.43
C PHE A 56 -85.89 -40.84 55.90
N THR A 57 -87.11 -40.73 55.37
CA THR A 57 -88.09 -39.69 55.73
C THR A 57 -89.13 -40.29 56.67
N ILE A 58 -89.50 -39.55 57.72
CA ILE A 58 -90.64 -39.88 58.60
C ILE A 58 -91.58 -38.68 58.57
N ASP A 59 -92.65 -38.80 57.79
CA ASP A 59 -93.68 -37.78 57.66
C ASP A 59 -94.75 -37.94 58.75
N PHE A 60 -95.15 -36.83 59.38
CA PHE A 60 -96.18 -36.79 60.41
C PHE A 60 -97.40 -36.00 59.93
N GLU A 61 -98.55 -36.65 59.75
CA GLU A 61 -99.82 -35.95 59.52
C GLU A 61 -100.39 -35.39 60.84
N GLN A 62 -100.39 -34.06 60.98
CA GLN A 62 -101.02 -33.40 62.11
C GLN A 62 -102.56 -33.38 61.96
N LYS A 63 -103.25 -34.28 62.66
CA LYS A 63 -104.73 -34.30 62.76
C LYS A 63 -105.29 -33.07 63.49
N THR A 64 -105.37 -31.93 62.82
CA THR A 64 -106.04 -30.71 63.32
C THR A 64 -107.56 -30.81 63.14
N GLN A 65 -108.28 -30.83 64.27
CA GLN A 65 -109.73 -30.94 64.29
C GLN A 65 -110.40 -29.57 64.12
N GLY A 66 -110.89 -29.29 62.90
CA GLY A 66 -111.90 -28.25 62.65
C GLY A 66 -111.39 -26.81 62.45
N SER A 67 -111.21 -26.42 61.19
CA SER A 67 -111.48 -25.05 60.72
C SER A 67 -111.89 -25.11 59.25
N THR A 68 -112.85 -24.27 58.83
CA THR A 68 -113.55 -24.37 57.54
C THR A 68 -113.49 -23.08 56.72
N VAL A 69 -112.35 -22.38 56.76
CA VAL A 69 -112.01 -21.32 55.80
C VAL A 69 -110.68 -21.71 55.15
N LYS A 70 -110.67 -21.82 53.82
CA LYS A 70 -109.46 -22.11 53.03
C LYS A 70 -108.85 -20.77 52.58
N PRO A 71 -107.54 -20.53 52.76
CA PRO A 71 -106.90 -19.34 52.19
C PRO A 71 -106.95 -19.41 50.65
N GLU A 72 -107.15 -18.26 49.99
CA GLU A 72 -107.07 -18.19 48.52
C GLU A 72 -105.62 -18.33 48.05
N MET A 73 -105.28 -19.54 47.62
CA MET A 73 -103.99 -19.86 47.02
C MET A 73 -103.99 -19.46 45.55
N THR A 74 -103.06 -18.60 45.15
CA THR A 74 -102.70 -18.37 43.74
C THR A 74 -101.33 -18.98 43.43
N VAL A 75 -101.03 -19.24 42.16
CA VAL A 75 -99.73 -19.81 41.77
C VAL A 75 -98.59 -18.83 42.07
N PRO A 76 -97.41 -19.30 42.53
CA PRO A 76 -96.24 -18.43 42.68
C PRO A 76 -95.83 -17.83 41.33
N ASN A 77 -95.50 -16.54 41.33
CA ASN A 77 -95.05 -15.83 40.14
C ASN A 77 -93.50 -15.81 40.08
N TYR A 78 -92.95 -15.73 38.87
CA TYR A 78 -91.51 -15.70 38.63
C TYR A 78 -91.11 -14.41 37.90
N SER A 79 -89.96 -13.84 38.26
CA SER A 79 -89.22 -12.93 37.40
C SER A 79 -87.77 -13.37 37.27
N LEU A 80 -87.20 -13.19 36.08
CA LEU A 80 -85.77 -13.42 35.82
C LEU A 80 -85.10 -12.05 35.68
N ASP A 81 -83.86 -11.93 36.18
CA ASP A 81 -83.00 -10.77 35.93
C ASP A 81 -82.58 -10.63 34.45
N VAL A 82 -82.35 -11.76 33.79
CA VAL A 82 -82.05 -11.86 32.35
C VAL A 82 -83.04 -12.82 31.69
N ILE A 83 -83.70 -12.37 30.62
CA ILE A 83 -84.70 -13.18 29.90
C ILE A 83 -84.13 -14.54 29.44
N SER A 84 -84.95 -15.58 29.47
CA SER A 84 -84.53 -16.97 29.28
C SER A 84 -83.79 -17.21 27.95
N SER A 85 -84.13 -16.49 26.88
CA SER A 85 -83.51 -16.59 25.56
C SER A 85 -82.15 -15.90 25.40
N SER A 86 -81.79 -14.95 26.27
CA SER A 86 -80.48 -14.26 26.19
C SER A 86 -79.36 -15.09 26.83
N TRP A 87 -78.14 -15.00 26.32
CA TRP A 87 -76.97 -15.60 26.95
C TRP A 87 -76.49 -14.77 28.14
N SER A 88 -76.02 -15.44 29.20
CA SER A 88 -75.45 -14.78 30.39
C SER A 88 -74.60 -15.72 31.23
N ARG A 89 -73.73 -15.17 32.08
CA ARG A 89 -72.86 -15.92 33.00
C ARG A 89 -73.58 -16.63 34.15
N GLU A 90 -74.77 -16.15 34.47
CA GLU A 90 -75.62 -16.57 35.58
C GLU A 90 -77.01 -15.95 35.37
N LYS A 91 -78.06 -16.56 35.93
CA LYS A 91 -79.41 -15.98 35.96
C LYS A 91 -80.01 -16.11 37.36
N THR A 92 -80.64 -15.07 37.85
CA THR A 92 -81.34 -15.05 39.14
C THR A 92 -82.83 -15.15 38.90
N VAL A 93 -83.43 -16.25 39.35
CA VAL A 93 -84.88 -16.39 39.40
C VAL A 93 -85.37 -15.86 40.73
N THR A 94 -86.27 -14.87 40.68
CA THR A 94 -87.02 -14.39 41.84
C THR A 94 -88.39 -15.03 41.83
N ILE A 95 -88.68 -15.86 42.82
CA ILE A 95 -90.03 -16.37 43.06
C ILE A 95 -90.73 -15.43 44.04
N THR A 96 -91.93 -14.98 43.66
CA THR A 96 -92.85 -14.27 44.56
C THR A 96 -94.06 -15.16 44.82
N TYR A 97 -94.17 -15.64 46.06
CA TYR A 97 -95.30 -16.42 46.54
C TYR A 97 -96.48 -15.50 46.92
N PRO A 98 -97.72 -16.02 46.96
CA PRO A 98 -98.87 -15.29 47.49
C PRO A 98 -98.76 -15.02 48.99
N GLU A 99 -99.55 -14.06 49.48
CA GLU A 99 -99.69 -13.74 50.90
C GLU A 99 -100.84 -14.55 51.50
N GLY A 100 -100.67 -15.06 52.73
CA GLY A 100 -101.73 -15.77 53.44
C GLY A 100 -101.21 -16.55 54.65
N ASP A 101 -102.01 -16.59 55.71
CA ASP A 101 -101.65 -17.27 56.96
C ASP A 101 -101.52 -18.78 56.78
N ASN A 102 -100.52 -19.37 57.43
CA ASN A 102 -100.21 -20.81 57.43
C ASN A 102 -99.92 -21.43 56.04
N LEU A 103 -99.62 -20.62 55.01
CA LEU A 103 -99.17 -21.12 53.72
C LEU A 103 -97.71 -21.59 53.76
N ILE A 104 -97.45 -22.78 53.23
CA ILE A 104 -96.12 -23.36 53.06
C ILE A 104 -95.62 -23.06 51.65
N TYR A 105 -94.57 -22.25 51.55
CA TYR A 105 -93.90 -21.92 50.29
C TYR A 105 -92.81 -22.95 49.98
N GLN A 106 -92.82 -23.52 48.78
CA GLN A 106 -91.86 -24.56 48.38
C GLN A 106 -91.31 -24.34 46.96
N TYR A 107 -90.08 -24.77 46.71
CA TYR A 107 -89.50 -24.87 45.37
C TYR A 107 -88.77 -26.20 45.16
N SER A 108 -88.58 -26.55 43.90
CA SER A 108 -87.90 -27.73 43.40
C SER A 108 -86.90 -27.32 42.31
N LEU A 109 -85.73 -27.97 42.27
CA LEU A 109 -84.72 -27.83 41.21
C LEU A 109 -84.54 -29.11 40.38
N ASP A 110 -85.34 -30.14 40.67
CA ASP A 110 -85.28 -31.50 40.09
C ASP A 110 -86.66 -31.90 39.52
N ASP A 111 -87.33 -30.93 38.88
CA ASP A 111 -88.65 -31.08 38.24
C ASP A 111 -89.80 -31.59 39.12
N GLY A 112 -89.64 -31.53 40.44
CA GLY A 112 -90.68 -31.81 41.44
C GLY A 112 -90.43 -33.08 42.25
N LEU A 113 -89.25 -33.69 42.12
CA LEU A 113 -88.85 -34.89 42.87
C LEU A 113 -88.54 -34.55 44.34
N THR A 114 -87.91 -33.42 44.63
CA THR A 114 -87.70 -32.92 46.01
C THR A 114 -88.16 -31.47 46.18
N TRP A 115 -88.85 -31.20 47.29
CA TRP A 115 -89.43 -29.89 47.58
C TRP A 115 -88.79 -29.27 48.82
N LYS A 116 -88.14 -28.12 48.64
CA LYS A 116 -87.48 -27.34 49.71
C LYS A 116 -88.41 -26.22 50.16
N ILE A 117 -88.68 -26.14 51.46
CA ILE A 117 -89.48 -25.08 52.07
C ILE A 117 -88.66 -23.78 52.10
N VAL A 118 -89.30 -22.63 51.86
CA VAL A 118 -88.70 -21.30 52.05
C VAL A 118 -89.49 -20.49 53.06
N THR A 119 -88.77 -19.77 53.92
CA THR A 119 -89.34 -19.00 55.04
C THR A 119 -89.73 -17.57 54.68
N THR A 120 -89.54 -17.17 53.42
CA THR A 120 -89.82 -15.81 52.93
C THR A 120 -90.70 -15.85 51.69
N ARG A 121 -91.66 -14.92 51.62
CA ARG A 121 -92.60 -14.79 50.49
C ARG A 121 -91.92 -14.39 49.17
N ILE A 122 -90.79 -13.70 49.24
CA ILE A 122 -89.89 -13.49 48.09
C ILE A 122 -88.66 -14.37 48.34
N PHE A 123 -88.30 -15.18 47.35
CA PHE A 123 -87.12 -16.03 47.39
C PHE A 123 -86.35 -15.91 46.07
N THR A 124 -85.09 -15.53 46.15
CA THR A 124 -84.18 -15.43 45.01
C THR A 124 -83.24 -16.63 44.98
N ILE A 125 -83.01 -17.19 43.79
CA ILE A 125 -82.01 -18.23 43.58
C ILE A 125 -81.26 -18.02 42.27
N LYS A 126 -79.93 -18.11 42.37
CA LYS A 126 -79.01 -17.96 41.25
C LYS A 126 -78.72 -19.32 40.61
N PHE A 127 -78.90 -19.38 39.30
CA PHE A 127 -78.45 -20.47 38.44
C PHE A 127 -77.07 -20.11 37.86
N GLU A 128 -76.07 -20.92 38.21
CA GLU A 128 -74.71 -20.88 37.63
C GLU A 128 -74.48 -21.95 36.56
N LYS A 129 -75.50 -22.78 36.30
CA LYS A 129 -75.59 -23.80 35.27
C LYS A 129 -77.03 -23.87 34.77
N GLU A 130 -77.23 -24.45 33.60
CA GLU A 130 -78.55 -24.63 33.02
C GLU A 130 -79.36 -25.67 33.81
N GLY A 131 -80.67 -25.47 33.87
CA GLY A 131 -81.57 -26.33 34.67
C GLY A 131 -83.01 -25.83 34.66
N SER A 132 -83.77 -26.16 35.71
CA SER A 132 -85.15 -25.75 35.86
C SER A 132 -85.48 -25.37 37.31
N ILE A 133 -86.56 -24.62 37.48
CA ILE A 133 -87.20 -24.41 38.78
C ILE A 133 -88.71 -24.50 38.65
N ILE A 134 -89.32 -25.14 39.65
CA ILE A 134 -90.76 -25.17 39.83
C ILE A 134 -91.06 -24.74 41.27
N ALA A 135 -91.95 -23.78 41.45
CA ALA A 135 -92.41 -23.30 42.74
C ALA A 135 -93.86 -23.71 42.98
N ARG A 136 -94.21 -24.03 44.22
CA ARG A 136 -95.60 -24.26 44.64
C ARG A 136 -95.88 -23.65 46.01
N VAL A 137 -97.14 -23.29 46.23
CA VAL A 137 -97.67 -22.96 47.55
C VAL A 137 -98.59 -24.09 48.01
N SER A 138 -98.62 -24.39 49.31
CA SER A 138 -99.49 -25.39 49.91
C SER A 138 -100.17 -24.87 51.18
N ASP A 139 -101.43 -25.27 51.40
CA ASP A 139 -102.18 -25.08 52.64
C ASP A 139 -102.09 -26.29 53.59
N GLY A 140 -101.12 -27.18 53.37
CA GLY A 140 -100.96 -28.43 54.13
C GLY A 140 -101.94 -29.54 53.75
N ARG A 141 -102.86 -29.32 52.81
CA ARG A 141 -103.80 -30.35 52.29
C ARG A 141 -103.86 -30.42 50.77
N SER A 142 -103.49 -29.33 50.09
CA SER A 142 -103.45 -29.18 48.64
C SER A 142 -102.26 -28.31 48.24
N SER A 143 -101.87 -28.33 46.97
CA SER A 143 -100.78 -27.48 46.47
C SER A 143 -101.08 -26.90 45.10
N LEU A 144 -100.81 -25.61 44.90
CA LEU A 144 -100.86 -24.94 43.61
C LEU A 144 -99.43 -24.65 43.15
N THR A 145 -99.07 -25.33 42.07
CA THR A 145 -97.73 -25.31 41.46
C THR A 145 -97.75 -24.36 40.27
N GLY A 146 -96.85 -23.37 40.26
CA GLY A 146 -96.65 -22.48 39.11
C GLY A 146 -95.90 -23.19 37.98
N GLU A 147 -95.98 -22.65 36.76
CA GLU A 147 -95.36 -23.28 35.59
C GLU A 147 -93.85 -23.48 35.75
N LYS A 148 -93.33 -24.61 35.24
CA LYS A 148 -91.90 -24.92 35.24
C LYS A 148 -91.13 -23.88 34.42
N GLN A 149 -90.24 -23.15 35.09
CA GLN A 149 -89.30 -22.25 34.40
C GLN A 149 -88.08 -23.05 33.96
N ILE A 150 -87.74 -22.97 32.68
CA ILE A 150 -86.51 -23.54 32.11
C ILE A 150 -85.46 -22.44 32.04
N ILE A 151 -84.34 -22.65 32.74
CA ILE A 151 -83.25 -21.70 32.84
C ILE A 151 -82.11 -22.18 31.94
N GLY A 152 -82.23 -21.87 30.64
CA GLY A 152 -81.23 -22.14 29.62
C GLY A 152 -80.39 -20.90 29.26
N ASN A 153 -79.46 -21.08 28.34
CA ASN A 153 -78.53 -20.08 27.82
C ASN A 153 -77.64 -19.50 28.93
N ILE A 154 -77.07 -20.38 29.76
CA ILE A 154 -76.05 -20.02 30.76
C ILE A 154 -74.68 -20.53 30.30
N ASP A 155 -73.72 -19.61 30.19
CA ASP A 155 -72.37 -19.89 29.74
C ASP A 155 -71.32 -19.16 30.60
N ARG A 156 -70.34 -19.90 31.12
CA ARG A 156 -69.27 -19.40 31.99
C ARG A 156 -67.88 -19.76 31.48
N GLU A 157 -67.81 -20.39 30.30
CA GLU A 157 -66.55 -20.68 29.64
C GLU A 157 -66.01 -19.37 29.02
N VAL A 158 -64.73 -19.31 28.67
CA VAL A 158 -64.14 -18.12 28.03
C VAL A 158 -63.75 -18.46 26.60
N PRO A 159 -63.93 -17.54 25.63
CA PRO A 159 -63.53 -17.77 24.25
C PRO A 159 -62.12 -18.37 24.12
N ASN A 160 -62.00 -19.35 23.24
CA ASN A 160 -60.71 -19.83 22.78
C ASN A 160 -60.16 -18.80 21.79
N VAL A 161 -58.92 -18.34 22.03
CA VAL A 161 -58.29 -17.25 21.30
C VAL A 161 -56.87 -17.66 20.91
N THR A 162 -56.54 -17.43 19.64
CA THR A 162 -55.19 -17.53 19.08
C THR A 162 -54.83 -16.18 18.45
N ILE A 163 -53.63 -15.68 18.72
CA ILE A 163 -53.15 -14.40 18.19
C ILE A 163 -51.89 -14.67 17.38
N THR A 164 -51.86 -14.17 16.14
CA THR A 164 -50.74 -14.31 15.21
C THR A 164 -50.23 -12.95 14.74
N GLY A 165 -49.07 -12.91 14.08
CA GLY A 165 -48.48 -11.68 13.53
C GLY A 165 -47.48 -10.94 14.44
N ASN A 166 -47.43 -11.26 15.74
CA ASN A 166 -46.33 -10.83 16.62
C ASN A 166 -45.09 -11.71 16.39
N THR A 167 -44.47 -11.63 15.22
CA THR A 167 -43.26 -12.40 14.89
C THR A 167 -42.07 -11.92 15.71
N ASP A 168 -41.13 -12.82 16.03
CA ASP A 168 -39.94 -12.47 16.82
C ASP A 168 -38.79 -11.86 15.97
N THR A 169 -39.11 -11.41 14.75
CA THR A 169 -38.23 -10.71 13.79
C THR A 169 -38.41 -9.20 13.92
N TRP A 170 -37.43 -8.38 13.51
CA TRP A 170 -37.65 -6.93 13.42
C TRP A 170 -38.49 -6.53 12.20
N SER A 171 -39.22 -5.41 12.30
CA SER A 171 -40.02 -4.83 11.19
C SER A 171 -40.35 -3.35 11.42
N ILE A 172 -40.80 -2.63 10.37
CA ILE A 172 -41.30 -1.23 10.48
C ILE A 172 -42.65 -1.11 11.22
N ASN A 173 -43.41 -2.20 11.31
CA ASN A 173 -44.68 -2.28 12.02
C ASN A 173 -45.01 -3.76 12.35
N LYS A 174 -46.02 -3.98 13.19
CA LYS A 174 -46.59 -5.30 13.50
C LYS A 174 -48.09 -5.29 13.24
N THR A 175 -48.59 -6.24 12.48
CA THR A 175 -50.04 -6.46 12.32
C THR A 175 -50.42 -7.67 13.15
N LEU A 176 -51.11 -7.46 14.27
CA LEU A 176 -51.67 -8.57 15.04
C LEU A 176 -52.97 -9.02 14.38
N THR A 177 -53.18 -10.33 14.28
CA THR A 177 -54.43 -10.93 13.80
C THR A 177 -54.95 -11.92 14.83
N ILE A 178 -56.20 -11.72 15.27
CA ILE A 178 -56.91 -12.53 16.24
C ILE A 178 -57.79 -13.55 15.50
N GLN A 179 -57.65 -14.82 15.85
CA GLN A 179 -58.62 -15.86 15.55
C GLN A 179 -59.24 -16.32 16.87
N ALA A 180 -60.55 -16.19 16.99
CA ALA A 180 -61.27 -16.62 18.18
C ALA A 180 -62.48 -17.48 17.83
N SER A 181 -62.87 -18.33 18.78
CA SER A 181 -64.05 -19.17 18.70
C SER A 181 -64.59 -19.40 20.10
N ASP A 182 -65.91 -19.36 20.23
CA ASP A 182 -66.59 -19.91 21.40
C ASP A 182 -67.56 -21.01 20.94
N THR A 183 -67.67 -22.06 21.75
CA THR A 183 -68.41 -23.30 21.44
C THR A 183 -69.81 -23.37 22.05
N LYS A 184 -70.22 -22.39 22.86
CA LYS A 184 -71.48 -22.42 23.60
C LYS A 184 -72.38 -21.20 23.32
N SER A 185 -72.02 -20.01 23.81
CA SER A 185 -72.78 -18.78 23.53
C SER A 185 -72.40 -18.12 22.19
N GLY A 186 -71.18 -18.37 21.72
CA GLY A 186 -70.59 -17.75 20.53
C GLY A 186 -70.09 -16.32 20.79
N LEU A 187 -69.24 -15.82 19.90
CA LEU A 187 -68.65 -14.48 20.02
C LEU A 187 -69.71 -13.36 19.96
N ASP A 188 -69.47 -12.27 20.69
CA ASP A 188 -70.26 -11.03 20.64
C ASP A 188 -70.29 -10.39 19.24
N GLU A 189 -71.18 -9.42 19.02
CA GLU A 189 -71.22 -8.68 17.75
C GLU A 189 -69.96 -7.84 17.50
N ASN A 190 -69.34 -7.28 18.56
CA ASN A 190 -68.07 -6.55 18.49
C ASN A 190 -67.08 -7.21 19.48
N PRO A 191 -66.58 -8.43 19.17
CA PRO A 191 -66.00 -9.30 20.18
C PRO A 191 -64.55 -8.99 20.52
N TYR A 192 -63.86 -8.11 19.79
CA TYR A 192 -62.43 -7.85 19.95
C TYR A 192 -62.16 -6.48 20.57
N SER A 193 -61.22 -6.41 21.50
CA SER A 193 -60.64 -5.17 22.02
C SER A 193 -59.11 -5.26 22.01
N TYR A 194 -58.48 -4.14 21.64
CA TYR A 194 -57.01 -3.98 21.57
C TYR A 194 -56.47 -3.00 22.61
N ASP A 195 -57.31 -2.53 23.54
CA ASP A 195 -57.03 -1.46 24.50
C ASP A 195 -57.52 -1.80 25.93
N GLY A 196 -57.56 -3.09 26.27
CA GLY A 196 -58.01 -3.56 27.58
C GLY A 196 -59.51 -3.38 27.84
N GLY A 197 -60.33 -3.49 26.79
CA GLY A 197 -61.80 -3.44 26.90
C GLY A 197 -62.40 -2.03 26.96
N THR A 198 -61.61 -1.01 26.62
CA THR A 198 -62.07 0.40 26.58
C THR A 198 -62.90 0.66 25.32
N THR A 199 -62.46 0.12 24.18
CA THR A 199 -63.23 0.07 22.93
C THR A 199 -63.32 -1.36 22.40
N TRP A 200 -64.41 -1.65 21.69
CA TRP A 200 -64.75 -2.98 21.17
C TRP A 200 -65.11 -2.88 19.69
N VAL A 201 -64.57 -3.76 18.87
CA VAL A 201 -64.63 -3.72 17.39
C VAL A 201 -64.88 -5.10 16.78
N LYS A 202 -65.24 -5.10 15.49
CA LYS A 202 -65.37 -6.33 14.68
C LYS A 202 -64.06 -6.74 14.01
N ASP A 203 -63.11 -5.83 13.87
CA ASP A 203 -61.88 -6.05 13.10
C ASP A 203 -60.97 -7.07 13.77
N THR A 204 -60.73 -8.18 13.08
CA THR A 204 -59.85 -9.27 13.51
C THR A 204 -58.36 -8.94 13.42
N SER A 205 -57.97 -7.76 12.96
CA SER A 205 -56.56 -7.35 12.93
C SER A 205 -56.32 -5.88 13.20
N LYS A 206 -55.17 -5.54 13.78
CA LYS A 206 -54.73 -4.15 14.02
C LYS A 206 -53.23 -3.99 13.78
N VAL A 207 -52.86 -2.88 13.13
CA VAL A 207 -51.46 -2.49 12.86
C VAL A 207 -50.94 -1.62 14.01
N PHE A 208 -49.68 -1.85 14.39
CA PHE A 208 -48.95 -1.12 15.43
C PHE A 208 -47.58 -0.68 14.90
N THR A 209 -47.20 0.56 15.17
CA THR A 209 -46.00 1.23 14.64
C THR A 209 -45.02 1.70 15.73
N THR A 210 -45.23 1.24 16.97
CA THR A 210 -44.38 1.50 18.14
C THR A 210 -44.36 0.27 19.05
N ASN A 211 -43.26 0.09 19.78
CA ASN A 211 -43.11 -0.98 20.76
C ASN A 211 -43.95 -0.66 22.00
N GLN A 212 -44.86 -1.55 22.38
CA GLN A 212 -45.78 -1.32 23.50
C GLN A 212 -46.42 -2.63 23.98
N THR A 213 -46.85 -2.65 25.24
CA THR A 213 -47.69 -3.73 25.77
C THR A 213 -49.15 -3.45 25.44
N VAL A 214 -49.82 -4.37 24.75
CA VAL A 214 -51.25 -4.26 24.41
C VAL A 214 -52.06 -5.31 25.16
N ASN A 215 -53.23 -4.91 25.65
CA ASN A 215 -54.15 -5.79 26.35
C ASN A 215 -55.25 -6.23 25.36
N ILE A 216 -55.13 -7.45 24.84
CA ILE A 216 -56.06 -8.04 23.88
C ILE A 216 -57.15 -8.79 24.64
N TRP A 217 -58.39 -8.31 24.55
CA TRP A 217 -59.54 -8.91 25.22
C TRP A 217 -60.55 -9.40 24.17
N VAL A 218 -61.11 -10.59 24.37
CA VAL A 218 -62.12 -11.18 23.48
C VAL A 218 -63.33 -11.63 24.27
N LYS A 219 -64.54 -11.27 23.82
CA LYS A 219 -65.80 -11.43 24.56
C LYS A 219 -66.83 -12.27 23.80
N ASP A 220 -67.53 -13.13 24.53
CA ASP A 220 -68.70 -13.88 24.04
C ASP A 220 -70.04 -13.12 24.22
N LYS A 221 -71.15 -13.74 23.83
CA LYS A 221 -72.51 -13.19 24.04
C LYS A 221 -73.02 -13.31 25.47
N ALA A 222 -72.40 -14.13 26.32
CA ALA A 222 -72.75 -14.27 27.73
C ALA A 222 -72.06 -13.22 28.63
N GLY A 223 -71.04 -12.53 28.12
CA GLY A 223 -70.22 -11.57 28.84
C GLY A 223 -68.95 -12.15 29.48
N ASN A 224 -68.54 -13.38 29.16
CA ASN A 224 -67.21 -13.87 29.54
C ASN A 224 -66.15 -13.23 28.64
N ILE A 225 -65.01 -12.85 29.25
CA ILE A 225 -63.91 -12.20 28.55
C ILE A 225 -62.63 -13.04 28.71
N LYS A 226 -62.11 -13.55 27.60
CA LYS A 226 -60.72 -14.01 27.53
C LYS A 226 -59.81 -12.79 27.48
N LYS A 227 -58.86 -12.68 28.43
CA LYS A 227 -57.88 -11.59 28.48
C LYS A 227 -56.50 -12.16 28.18
N GLN A 228 -55.73 -11.48 27.34
CA GLN A 228 -54.35 -11.84 27.02
C GLN A 228 -53.52 -10.57 26.84
N GLU A 229 -52.45 -10.45 27.60
CA GLU A 229 -51.45 -9.40 27.41
C GLU A 229 -50.44 -9.84 26.34
N ILE A 230 -50.13 -8.93 25.41
CA ILE A 230 -49.16 -9.13 24.33
C ILE A 230 -48.16 -7.99 24.36
N ILE A 231 -46.89 -8.31 24.57
CA ILE A 231 -45.79 -7.36 24.40
C ILE A 231 -45.48 -7.29 22.90
N ILE A 232 -45.83 -6.16 22.26
CA ILE A 232 -45.39 -5.85 20.90
C ILE A 232 -44.00 -5.26 21.01
N ASN A 233 -43.00 -6.00 20.54
CA ASN A 233 -41.62 -5.58 20.50
C ASN A 233 -41.06 -5.75 19.07
N LYS A 234 -39.78 -5.39 18.90
CA LYS A 234 -39.04 -5.50 17.63
C LYS A 234 -39.69 -4.69 16.49
N ILE A 235 -40.26 -3.53 16.80
CA ILE A 235 -40.57 -2.49 15.81
C ILE A 235 -39.41 -1.49 15.77
N ASP A 236 -38.91 -1.16 14.58
CA ASP A 236 -37.80 -0.21 14.44
C ASP A 236 -38.23 1.24 14.70
N GLU A 237 -37.85 1.77 15.88
CA GLU A 237 -38.02 3.18 16.24
C GLU A 237 -36.71 3.99 16.19
N SER A 238 -35.60 3.38 15.77
CA SER A 238 -34.29 4.04 15.67
C SER A 238 -34.33 5.23 14.72
N LYS A 239 -33.47 6.22 14.96
CA LYS A 239 -33.15 7.24 13.97
C LYS A 239 -31.94 6.79 13.13
N PRO A 240 -31.80 7.27 11.89
CA PRO A 240 -30.53 7.20 11.17
C PRO A 240 -29.35 7.69 12.04
N MET A 241 -28.35 6.83 12.19
CA MET A 241 -27.06 7.10 12.83
C MET A 241 -26.00 7.36 11.75
N ASN A 242 -24.75 7.59 12.13
CA ASN A 242 -23.63 7.93 11.22
C ASN A 242 -23.74 9.19 10.35
N VAL A 243 -24.88 9.91 10.38
CA VAL A 243 -25.20 10.95 9.37
C VAL A 243 -24.07 11.95 9.19
N SER A 244 -23.39 11.85 8.06
CA SER A 244 -22.13 12.53 7.77
C SER A 244 -22.03 12.89 6.29
N LEU A 245 -21.18 13.86 5.99
CA LEU A 245 -20.91 14.34 4.63
C LEU A 245 -19.41 14.24 4.33
N THR A 246 -19.09 13.77 3.13
CA THR A 246 -17.73 13.75 2.58
C THR A 246 -17.63 14.67 1.36
N LYS A 247 -16.52 15.41 1.26
CA LYS A 247 -16.18 16.22 0.08
C LYS A 247 -15.76 15.28 -1.05
N GLY A 248 -16.46 15.36 -2.18
CA GLY A 248 -16.07 14.70 -3.42
C GLY A 248 -15.29 15.64 -4.34
N ILE A 249 -15.51 15.52 -5.65
CA ILE A 249 -14.93 16.41 -6.67
C ILE A 249 -15.40 17.85 -6.44
N VAL A 250 -14.47 18.79 -6.50
CA VAL A 250 -14.71 20.23 -6.44
C VAL A 250 -13.95 20.91 -7.56
N THR A 251 -14.61 21.84 -8.24
CA THR A 251 -14.06 22.70 -9.30
C THR A 251 -14.16 24.16 -8.86
N SER A 252 -13.80 25.11 -9.74
CA SER A 252 -14.06 26.54 -9.52
C SER A 252 -15.55 26.92 -9.47
N SER A 253 -16.47 26.09 -9.98
CA SER A 253 -17.91 26.39 -10.05
C SER A 253 -18.85 25.26 -9.60
N SER A 254 -18.31 24.18 -9.04
CA SER A 254 -19.11 23.05 -8.56
C SER A 254 -18.52 22.37 -7.31
N ILE A 255 -19.42 21.84 -6.47
CA ILE A 255 -19.07 21.02 -5.31
C ILE A 255 -19.92 19.74 -5.35
N THR A 256 -19.24 18.59 -5.38
CA THR A 256 -19.86 17.28 -5.14
C THR A 256 -19.69 16.91 -3.67
N VAL A 257 -20.77 16.45 -3.03
CA VAL A 257 -20.74 15.84 -1.70
C VAL A 257 -21.39 14.46 -1.74
N THR A 258 -20.89 13.54 -0.92
CA THR A 258 -21.53 12.24 -0.69
C THR A 258 -21.84 12.07 0.79
N ALA A 259 -23.10 11.80 1.07
CA ALA A 259 -23.61 11.47 2.39
C ALA A 259 -23.31 10.02 2.76
N SER A 260 -23.19 9.76 4.06
CA SER A 260 -23.27 8.42 4.62
C SER A 260 -24.12 8.46 5.88
N ALA A 261 -25.00 7.48 6.02
CA ALA A 261 -25.85 7.27 7.19
C ALA A 261 -26.17 5.79 7.31
N THR A 262 -26.48 5.34 8.52
CA THR A 262 -26.71 3.93 8.82
C THR A 262 -27.91 3.74 9.73
N GLN A 263 -28.59 2.59 9.64
CA GLN A 263 -29.71 2.27 10.52
C GLN A 263 -29.83 0.75 10.63
N ASP A 264 -29.62 0.21 11.82
CA ASP A 264 -29.28 -1.21 12.05
C ASP A 264 -30.39 -2.21 11.73
N ILE A 265 -31.63 -1.73 11.59
CA ILE A 265 -32.81 -2.59 11.56
C ILE A 265 -33.58 -2.46 10.23
N THR A 266 -33.83 -1.24 9.73
CA THR A 266 -34.61 -1.03 8.50
C THR A 266 -33.89 -0.27 7.37
N GLY A 267 -32.68 0.26 7.63
CA GLY A 267 -31.87 0.92 6.62
C GLY A 267 -32.38 2.29 6.15
N ILE A 268 -31.55 2.98 5.36
CA ILE A 268 -31.81 4.34 4.88
C ILE A 268 -32.73 4.31 3.64
N ARG A 269 -33.76 5.16 3.65
CA ARG A 269 -34.72 5.36 2.55
C ARG A 269 -34.24 6.43 1.56
N GLY A 270 -33.68 7.52 2.07
CA GLY A 270 -33.25 8.65 1.25
C GLY A 270 -32.55 9.75 2.04
N TYR A 271 -32.15 10.79 1.30
CA TYR A 271 -31.36 11.93 1.79
C TYR A 271 -31.94 13.26 1.29
N GLN A 272 -31.84 14.31 2.11
CA GLN A 272 -32.12 15.70 1.73
C GLN A 272 -30.89 16.57 2.00
N PHE A 273 -30.54 17.48 1.09
CA PHE A 273 -29.32 18.29 1.21
C PHE A 273 -29.66 19.79 1.33
N SER A 274 -28.87 20.53 2.12
CA SER A 274 -28.98 21.98 2.33
C SER A 274 -27.60 22.62 2.16
N MET A 275 -27.57 23.83 1.59
CA MET A 275 -26.38 24.67 1.43
C MET A 275 -26.67 26.06 2.04
N ASP A 276 -25.70 26.59 2.78
CA ASP A 276 -25.71 27.91 3.46
C ASP A 276 -26.95 28.21 4.30
N GLY A 277 -27.47 27.17 4.97
CA GLY A 277 -28.65 27.27 5.82
C GLY A 277 -29.97 27.42 5.06
N GLY A 278 -29.94 27.32 3.72
CA GLY A 278 -31.14 27.28 2.89
C GLY A 278 -32.00 26.04 3.15
N THR A 279 -33.21 26.05 2.60
CA THR A 279 -34.15 24.92 2.70
C THR A 279 -33.54 23.62 2.16
N TYR A 280 -33.78 22.52 2.88
CA TYR A 280 -33.46 21.17 2.41
C TYR A 280 -34.13 20.84 1.07
N SER A 281 -33.43 20.11 0.21
CA SER A 281 -33.95 19.58 -1.05
C SER A 281 -35.11 18.60 -0.84
N GLU A 282 -35.82 18.27 -1.92
CA GLU A 282 -36.62 17.04 -1.98
C GLU A 282 -35.77 15.80 -1.62
N GLU A 283 -36.44 14.75 -1.14
CA GLU A 283 -35.81 13.48 -0.79
C GLU A 283 -35.32 12.75 -2.03
N GLN A 284 -34.04 12.38 -2.04
CA GLN A 284 -33.43 11.59 -3.10
C GLN A 284 -32.81 10.31 -2.54
N THR A 285 -32.96 9.19 -3.26
CA THR A 285 -32.32 7.91 -2.92
C THR A 285 -30.80 7.94 -3.13
N SER A 286 -30.29 8.85 -3.98
CA SER A 286 -28.86 9.06 -4.18
C SER A 286 -28.22 9.67 -2.93
N ALA A 287 -27.20 9.00 -2.40
CA ALA A 287 -26.33 9.54 -1.36
C ALA A 287 -25.42 10.68 -1.86
N THR A 288 -25.27 10.86 -3.18
CA THR A 288 -24.44 11.93 -3.77
C THR A 288 -25.28 13.11 -4.25
N LYS A 289 -24.81 14.33 -3.99
CA LYS A 289 -25.35 15.59 -4.50
C LYS A 289 -24.26 16.40 -5.18
N VAL A 290 -24.58 17.02 -6.32
CA VAL A 290 -23.72 17.98 -7.01
C VAL A 290 -24.39 19.35 -6.96
N TYR A 291 -23.64 20.36 -6.53
CA TYR A 291 -23.97 21.78 -6.61
C TYR A 291 -23.18 22.40 -7.77
N THR A 292 -23.81 23.26 -8.56
CA THR A 292 -23.24 23.85 -9.79
C THR A 292 -23.62 25.32 -9.91
N GLY A 293 -22.82 26.12 -10.60
CA GLY A 293 -23.05 27.57 -10.72
C GLY A 293 -22.47 28.38 -9.57
N LEU A 294 -21.53 27.79 -8.82
CA LEU A 294 -20.88 28.40 -7.65
C LEU A 294 -19.81 29.41 -8.07
N ASP A 295 -19.49 30.36 -7.20
CA ASP A 295 -18.42 31.33 -7.40
C ASP A 295 -17.06 30.74 -7.00
N LYS A 296 -16.00 31.14 -7.69
CA LYS A 296 -14.63 30.64 -7.47
C LYS A 296 -14.04 31.20 -6.16
N ASN A 297 -13.17 30.41 -5.52
CA ASN A 297 -12.51 30.79 -4.27
C ASN A 297 -13.48 31.26 -3.15
N HIS A 298 -14.63 30.58 -3.03
CA HIS A 298 -15.67 30.88 -2.04
C HIS A 298 -15.95 29.66 -1.15
N GLU A 299 -16.09 29.86 0.17
CA GLU A 299 -16.41 28.79 1.11
C GLU A 299 -17.92 28.62 1.26
N TYR A 300 -18.42 27.44 0.91
CA TYR A 300 -19.81 27.04 1.09
C TYR A 300 -19.95 26.12 2.30
N THR A 301 -21.08 26.21 2.99
CA THR A 301 -21.45 25.34 4.11
C THR A 301 -22.57 24.39 3.71
N ILE A 302 -22.42 23.09 3.98
CA ILE A 302 -23.33 22.05 3.48
C ILE A 302 -23.76 21.12 4.63
N LYS A 303 -25.04 20.76 4.64
CA LYS A 303 -25.65 19.75 5.52
C LYS A 303 -26.39 18.68 4.71
N VAL A 304 -26.48 17.48 5.26
CA VAL A 304 -27.43 16.45 4.82
C VAL A 304 -28.30 16.00 5.99
N LYS A 305 -29.56 15.71 5.69
CA LYS A 305 -30.46 14.93 6.53
C LYS A 305 -30.64 13.55 5.89
N ALA A 306 -30.45 12.48 6.67
CA ALA A 306 -30.79 11.13 6.25
C ALA A 306 -32.16 10.72 6.84
N ILE A 307 -32.91 9.91 6.08
CA ILE A 307 -34.26 9.49 6.41
C ILE A 307 -34.33 7.96 6.36
N GLY A 308 -34.81 7.33 7.42
CA GLY A 308 -34.95 5.89 7.56
C GLY A 308 -36.16 5.30 6.84
N MET A 309 -36.18 3.99 6.60
CA MET A 309 -37.38 3.31 6.08
C MET A 309 -38.57 3.40 7.05
N ASN A 310 -38.30 3.45 8.36
CA ASN A 310 -39.30 3.77 9.40
C ASN A 310 -39.74 5.26 9.42
N GLY A 311 -39.22 6.10 8.53
CA GLY A 311 -39.56 7.52 8.41
C GLY A 311 -38.96 8.43 9.48
N LYS A 312 -38.04 7.93 10.31
CA LYS A 312 -37.31 8.76 11.29
C LYS A 312 -36.15 9.50 10.59
N GLU A 313 -35.81 10.68 11.10
CA GLU A 313 -34.83 11.59 10.49
C GLU A 313 -33.67 11.93 11.44
N ALA A 314 -32.48 12.19 10.88
CA ALA A 314 -31.35 12.79 11.57
C ALA A 314 -30.47 13.64 10.62
N GLU A 315 -29.80 14.66 11.15
CA GLU A 315 -28.95 15.59 10.40
C GLU A 315 -27.45 15.38 10.67
N SER A 316 -26.62 15.72 9.69
CA SER A 316 -25.17 15.78 9.84
C SER A 316 -24.69 17.07 10.52
N GLY A 317 -23.44 17.04 11.00
CA GLY A 317 -22.66 18.27 11.19
C GLY A 317 -22.47 19.05 9.88
N VAL A 318 -22.05 20.32 10.00
CA VAL A 318 -21.79 21.19 8.85
C VAL A 318 -20.45 20.83 8.21
N LEU A 319 -20.46 20.52 6.92
CA LEU A 319 -19.26 20.41 6.10
C LEU A 319 -18.97 21.77 5.46
N LYS A 320 -17.77 22.32 5.70
CA LYS A 320 -17.24 23.51 5.00
C LYS A 320 -16.45 23.08 3.76
N VAL A 321 -16.70 23.70 2.61
CA VAL A 321 -16.01 23.41 1.35
C VAL A 321 -15.78 24.68 0.54
N SER A 322 -14.52 25.03 0.32
CA SER A 322 -14.15 26.05 -0.68
C SER A 322 -14.12 25.48 -2.09
N THR A 323 -14.63 26.25 -3.06
CA THR A 323 -14.38 26.09 -4.50
C THR A 323 -12.93 26.44 -4.85
N ASN A 324 -12.42 25.91 -5.97
CA ASN A 324 -11.05 26.18 -6.41
C ASN A 324 -10.93 27.62 -6.98
N ASP A 325 -9.73 28.20 -6.97
CA ASP A 325 -9.49 29.52 -7.60
C ASP A 325 -8.89 29.41 -9.01
N ILE A 326 -9.36 30.29 -9.90
CA ILE A 326 -8.88 30.40 -11.28
C ILE A 326 -7.84 31.52 -11.35
N HIS A 327 -6.62 31.12 -11.71
CA HIS A 327 -5.45 31.99 -11.84
C HIS A 327 -5.41 32.70 -13.21
N ILE A 328 -4.88 33.92 -13.26
CA ILE A 328 -4.73 34.68 -14.51
C ILE A 328 -3.64 34.10 -15.43
N PRO A 329 -3.82 34.14 -16.77
CA PRO A 329 -2.75 33.82 -17.72
C PRO A 329 -1.55 34.77 -17.61
N THR A 330 -0.38 34.30 -18.05
CA THR A 330 0.86 35.09 -18.11
C THR A 330 1.47 35.09 -19.52
N TYR A 331 2.44 35.99 -19.76
CA TYR A 331 3.07 36.16 -21.07
C TYR A 331 4.59 36.15 -20.98
N SER A 332 5.24 35.70 -22.05
CA SER A 332 6.65 35.99 -22.37
C SER A 332 6.79 36.37 -23.85
N MET A 333 7.82 37.13 -24.23
CA MET A 333 8.02 37.61 -25.60
C MET A 333 9.48 37.42 -26.04
N THR A 334 9.69 36.87 -27.23
CA THR A 334 11.01 36.65 -27.83
C THR A 334 11.03 37.15 -29.29
N PRO A 335 11.99 38.01 -29.69
CA PRO A 335 12.84 38.85 -28.84
C PRO A 335 12.04 39.77 -27.90
N SER A 336 12.71 40.44 -26.96
CA SER A 336 12.04 41.29 -25.97
C SER A 336 11.27 42.46 -26.61
N ALA A 337 10.33 43.04 -25.88
CA ALA A 337 9.55 44.19 -26.33
C ALA A 337 10.44 45.35 -26.83
N ASP A 338 11.60 45.57 -26.21
CA ASP A 338 12.50 46.69 -26.54
C ASP A 338 13.50 46.44 -27.67
N THR A 339 13.66 45.20 -28.13
CA THR A 339 14.62 44.85 -29.20
C THR A 339 13.97 45.04 -30.58
N TRP A 340 14.68 45.60 -31.57
CA TRP A 340 14.21 45.56 -32.97
C TRP A 340 14.39 44.16 -33.58
N ALA A 341 13.41 43.69 -34.36
CA ALA A 341 13.45 42.39 -35.03
C ALA A 341 12.53 42.36 -36.26
N THR A 342 12.75 41.44 -37.20
CA THR A 342 11.86 41.24 -38.36
C THR A 342 10.56 40.51 -38.02
N SER A 343 10.47 39.91 -36.83
CA SER A 343 9.25 39.36 -36.24
C SER A 343 9.40 39.18 -34.72
N LYS A 344 8.28 39.01 -34.00
CA LYS A 344 8.28 38.66 -32.57
C LYS A 344 7.26 37.57 -32.26
N THR A 345 7.58 36.75 -31.27
CA THR A 345 6.74 35.66 -30.79
C THR A 345 6.36 35.90 -29.33
N VAL A 346 5.06 35.94 -29.03
CA VAL A 346 4.54 35.92 -27.66
C VAL A 346 4.14 34.49 -27.30
N THR A 347 4.61 33.99 -26.17
CA THR A 347 4.12 32.73 -25.58
C THR A 347 3.21 33.07 -24.39
N ILE A 348 1.95 32.68 -24.51
CA ILE A 348 0.91 32.77 -23.48
C ILE A 348 0.98 31.49 -22.65
N THR A 349 1.05 31.61 -21.33
CA THR A 349 1.01 30.46 -20.39
C THR A 349 -0.25 30.52 -19.55
N TYR A 350 -1.00 29.42 -19.54
CA TYR A 350 -2.19 29.22 -18.73
C TYR A 350 -1.85 28.39 -17.48
N PRO A 351 -2.74 28.34 -16.46
CA PRO A 351 -2.49 27.56 -15.24
C PRO A 351 -2.22 26.07 -15.51
N GLY A 352 -1.46 25.42 -14.61
CA GLY A 352 -0.85 24.10 -14.87
C GLY A 352 -1.82 22.93 -15.00
N GLU A 353 -2.91 22.93 -14.23
CA GLU A 353 -3.98 21.92 -14.33
C GLU A 353 -5.25 22.57 -14.87
N LYS A 354 -5.81 21.97 -15.93
CA LYS A 354 -7.02 22.44 -16.60
C LYS A 354 -8.23 21.66 -16.11
N GLU A 355 -9.09 22.30 -15.32
CA GLU A 355 -10.38 21.71 -14.94
C GLU A 355 -11.25 21.49 -16.19
N SER A 356 -12.12 20.48 -16.18
CA SER A 356 -12.98 20.14 -17.31
C SER A 356 -13.95 21.25 -17.73
N ASN A 357 -14.23 22.19 -16.82
CA ASN A 357 -15.04 23.39 -17.02
C ASN A 357 -14.23 24.63 -17.45
N HIS A 358 -12.90 24.56 -17.59
CA HIS A 358 -12.07 25.72 -18.00
C HIS A 358 -11.86 25.77 -19.50
N VAL A 359 -12.19 26.91 -20.11
CA VAL A 359 -11.84 27.26 -21.48
C VAL A 359 -10.73 28.32 -21.45
N TYR A 360 -9.59 27.97 -22.03
CA TYR A 360 -8.46 28.89 -22.20
C TYR A 360 -8.61 29.61 -23.52
N GLU A 361 -8.52 30.94 -23.52
CA GLU A 361 -8.81 31.76 -24.70
C GLU A 361 -7.79 32.90 -24.84
N TYR A 362 -7.52 33.34 -26.07
CA TYR A 362 -6.79 34.59 -26.36
C TYR A 362 -7.38 35.35 -27.53
N SER A 363 -7.05 36.64 -27.63
CA SER A 363 -7.50 37.58 -28.65
C SER A 363 -6.30 38.39 -29.16
N LYS A 364 -6.31 38.74 -30.45
CA LYS A 364 -5.37 39.71 -31.06
C LYS A 364 -6.00 41.09 -31.34
N ASP A 365 -7.28 41.26 -30.99
CA ASP A 365 -8.13 42.38 -31.40
C ASP A 365 -8.71 43.16 -30.21
N GLY A 366 -8.08 43.05 -29.03
CA GLY A 366 -8.52 43.73 -27.80
C GLY A 366 -9.72 43.07 -27.10
N GLY A 367 -10.11 41.87 -27.53
CA GLY A 367 -11.15 41.06 -26.91
C GLY A 367 -12.47 40.99 -27.68
N THR A 368 -12.53 41.47 -28.93
CA THR A 368 -13.74 41.35 -29.77
C THR A 368 -13.93 39.95 -30.36
N THR A 369 -12.84 39.21 -30.64
CA THR A 369 -12.89 37.80 -31.04
C THR A 369 -11.88 36.97 -30.23
N TRP A 370 -12.27 35.74 -29.88
CA TRP A 370 -11.51 34.86 -28.98
C TRP A 370 -11.20 33.52 -29.65
N ILE A 371 -9.96 33.07 -29.51
CA ILE A 371 -9.43 31.82 -30.05
C ILE A 371 -9.19 30.87 -28.87
N THR A 372 -9.84 29.70 -28.91
CA THR A 372 -9.74 28.67 -27.86
C THR A 372 -8.42 27.91 -27.91
N VAL A 373 -7.86 27.58 -26.74
CA VAL A 373 -6.61 26.86 -26.56
C VAL A 373 -6.86 25.53 -25.82
N ASN A 374 -6.34 24.44 -26.39
CA ASN A 374 -6.49 23.10 -25.83
C ASN A 374 -5.31 22.67 -24.93
N THR A 375 -4.18 23.36 -25.05
CA THR A 375 -2.92 23.17 -24.29
C THR A 375 -2.77 24.19 -23.16
N SER A 376 -1.88 23.94 -22.19
CA SER A 376 -1.51 24.88 -21.12
C SER A 376 -0.66 26.07 -21.60
N SER A 377 -0.27 26.11 -22.88
CA SER A 377 0.40 27.26 -23.51
C SER A 377 -0.09 27.49 -24.94
N ALA A 378 -0.03 28.73 -25.41
CA ALA A 378 -0.28 29.12 -26.81
C ALA A 378 0.83 30.05 -27.32
N THR A 379 1.17 29.94 -28.61
CA THR A 379 2.22 30.74 -29.25
C THR A 379 1.63 31.65 -30.31
N VAL A 380 1.93 32.95 -30.25
CA VAL A 380 1.38 33.98 -31.13
C VAL A 380 2.51 34.76 -31.79
N ASN A 381 2.66 34.57 -33.11
CA ASN A 381 3.63 35.31 -33.93
C ASN A 381 3.04 36.63 -34.44
N PHE A 382 3.92 37.63 -34.52
CA PHE A 382 3.69 38.97 -35.04
C PHE A 382 4.79 39.33 -36.06
N THR A 383 4.39 39.74 -37.26
CA THR A 383 5.26 40.28 -38.32
C THR A 383 5.02 41.77 -38.57
N THR A 384 4.17 42.39 -37.74
CA THR A 384 3.85 43.82 -37.68
C THR A 384 3.51 44.17 -36.23
N ASN A 385 3.56 45.45 -35.87
CA ASN A 385 3.18 45.91 -34.52
C ASN A 385 1.70 45.58 -34.23
N GLY A 386 1.35 45.27 -32.97
CA GLY A 386 0.02 44.81 -32.57
C GLY A 386 -0.13 44.58 -31.07
N SER A 387 -1.10 43.76 -30.65
CA SER A 387 -1.30 43.39 -29.23
C SER A 387 -1.92 42.01 -29.07
N VAL A 388 -1.94 41.50 -27.82
CA VAL A 388 -2.61 40.26 -27.43
C VAL A 388 -3.18 40.37 -26.01
N ILE A 389 -4.33 39.74 -25.78
CA ILE A 389 -4.97 39.61 -24.46
C ILE A 389 -5.43 38.15 -24.27
N ALA A 390 -5.40 37.64 -23.03
CA ALA A 390 -5.69 36.23 -22.73
C ALA A 390 -6.59 36.09 -21.49
N ARG A 391 -7.43 35.05 -21.45
CA ARG A 391 -8.32 34.76 -20.32
C ARG A 391 -8.51 33.27 -20.07
N VAL A 392 -8.91 32.92 -18.85
CA VAL A 392 -9.55 31.64 -18.51
C VAL A 392 -11.01 31.93 -18.20
N ARG A 393 -11.91 31.16 -18.83
CA ARG A 393 -13.36 31.26 -18.68
C ARG A 393 -13.92 29.93 -18.20
N ASP A 394 -14.62 29.95 -17.07
CA ASP A 394 -15.35 28.81 -16.54
C ASP A 394 -16.69 28.63 -17.30
N THR A 395 -17.07 27.39 -17.63
CA THR A 395 -18.35 27.06 -18.25
C THR A 395 -19.45 26.70 -17.26
N GLY A 396 -19.10 26.40 -16.01
CA GLY A 396 -20.07 26.11 -14.95
C GLY A 396 -20.63 27.36 -14.29
N ASN A 397 -19.88 28.47 -14.30
CA ASN A 397 -20.34 29.80 -13.91
C ASN A 397 -19.59 30.86 -14.74
N SER A 398 -20.28 31.60 -15.60
CA SER A 398 -19.65 32.60 -16.48
C SER A 398 -18.97 33.76 -15.73
N ASN A 399 -19.38 34.03 -14.48
CA ASN A 399 -18.80 35.09 -13.65
C ASN A 399 -17.38 34.71 -13.19
N ASN A 400 -17.05 33.42 -13.16
CA ASN A 400 -15.71 32.90 -12.90
C ASN A 400 -14.83 33.02 -14.17
N THR A 401 -14.71 34.23 -14.73
CA THR A 401 -13.83 34.53 -15.86
C THR A 401 -12.70 35.46 -15.40
N VAL A 402 -11.44 35.05 -15.61
CA VAL A 402 -10.26 35.86 -15.27
C VAL A 402 -9.48 36.23 -16.53
N THR A 403 -9.27 37.53 -16.74
CA THR A 403 -8.62 38.09 -17.93
C THR A 403 -7.32 38.78 -17.52
N ALA A 404 -6.23 38.48 -18.20
CA ALA A 404 -4.94 39.15 -18.01
C ALA A 404 -4.93 40.52 -18.72
N SER A 405 -4.00 41.40 -18.33
CA SER A 405 -3.80 42.71 -18.99
C SER A 405 -3.36 42.56 -20.45
N THR A 406 -3.78 43.48 -21.33
CA THR A 406 -3.32 43.51 -22.72
C THR A 406 -1.80 43.72 -22.82
N LEU A 407 -1.12 42.88 -23.59
CA LEU A 407 0.30 43.02 -23.93
C LEU A 407 0.45 43.66 -25.32
N SER A 408 1.17 44.77 -25.40
CA SER A 408 1.53 45.43 -26.66
C SER A 408 2.80 44.85 -27.28
N VAL A 409 2.85 44.77 -28.61
CA VAL A 409 3.98 44.27 -29.41
C VAL A 409 4.42 45.35 -30.39
N SER A 410 5.67 45.79 -30.29
CA SER A 410 6.23 46.90 -31.08
C SER A 410 7.69 46.63 -31.51
N LYS A 411 8.28 47.55 -32.29
CA LYS A 411 9.65 47.48 -32.85
C LYS A 411 9.86 46.30 -33.80
N ILE A 412 9.07 46.27 -34.87
CA ILE A 412 9.24 45.37 -36.02
C ILE A 412 9.47 46.21 -37.28
N ASP A 413 10.49 45.85 -38.07
CA ASP A 413 10.93 46.49 -39.33
C ASP A 413 11.20 45.40 -40.38
N THR A 414 10.83 45.66 -41.64
CA THR A 414 11.01 44.80 -42.81
C THR A 414 11.33 45.60 -44.10
N THR A 415 11.88 46.81 -43.97
CA THR A 415 12.14 47.74 -45.07
C THR A 415 13.59 47.68 -45.55
N ALA A 416 14.00 48.42 -46.60
CA ALA A 416 15.35 48.28 -47.19
C ALA A 416 15.99 49.63 -47.57
N PRO A 417 17.33 49.77 -47.46
CA PRO A 417 18.02 51.06 -47.52
C PRO A 417 18.21 51.64 -48.93
N THR A 418 18.46 52.95 -49.01
CA THR A 418 18.68 53.71 -50.26
C THR A 418 20.17 53.90 -50.61
N VAL A 419 20.57 54.10 -51.89
CA VAL A 419 21.98 53.96 -52.37
C VAL A 419 22.37 54.90 -53.55
N SER A 420 23.64 55.33 -53.66
CA SER A 420 24.25 56.00 -54.85
C SER A 420 25.79 55.84 -54.98
N VAL A 421 26.41 56.12 -56.16
CA VAL A 421 27.80 55.71 -56.55
C VAL A 421 28.56 56.73 -57.46
N SER A 422 29.91 56.79 -57.44
CA SER A 422 30.78 57.61 -58.34
C SER A 422 32.21 57.05 -58.62
N GLY A 423 33.02 57.65 -59.53
CA GLY A 423 34.50 57.58 -59.49
C GLY A 423 35.37 57.39 -60.77
N ASN A 424 34.83 56.96 -61.92
CA ASN A 424 35.62 56.42 -63.05
C ASN A 424 36.14 57.45 -64.10
N THR A 425 37.41 57.37 -64.53
CA THR A 425 38.09 58.30 -65.49
C THR A 425 38.74 57.57 -66.69
N ASP A 426 39.47 58.24 -67.61
CA ASP A 426 39.88 57.62 -68.90
C ASP A 426 41.33 57.81 -69.44
N THR A 427 42.37 57.70 -68.62
CA THR A 427 43.79 57.75 -69.09
C THR A 427 44.48 56.37 -69.15
N TRP A 428 45.63 56.28 -69.85
CA TRP A 428 46.54 55.12 -69.75
C TRP A 428 47.30 55.20 -68.41
N SER A 429 47.32 54.09 -67.67
CA SER A 429 47.91 54.00 -66.34
C SER A 429 48.22 52.53 -66.01
N ILE A 430 48.22 52.18 -64.73
CA ILE A 430 48.14 50.80 -64.24
C ILE A 430 46.88 50.54 -63.37
N ASN A 431 45.98 51.51 -63.17
CA ASN A 431 44.75 51.38 -62.34
C ASN A 431 43.69 52.54 -62.40
N LYS A 432 42.47 52.32 -61.82
CA LYS A 432 41.33 53.27 -61.59
C LYS A 432 40.49 52.92 -60.31
N THR A 433 39.59 53.80 -59.80
CA THR A 433 38.88 53.71 -58.47
C THR A 433 37.38 54.12 -58.46
N LEU A 434 36.55 53.66 -57.50
CA LEU A 434 35.08 53.96 -57.31
C LEU A 434 34.67 54.25 -55.84
N THR A 435 33.49 54.89 -55.58
CA THR A 435 32.94 55.30 -54.24
C THR A 435 31.38 55.19 -54.09
N ILE A 436 30.80 55.03 -52.87
CA ILE A 436 29.35 54.80 -52.54
C ILE A 436 28.78 55.75 -51.42
N GLN A 437 27.45 55.96 -51.35
CA GLN A 437 26.64 56.57 -50.24
C GLN A 437 25.29 55.83 -49.99
N ALA A 438 24.72 55.88 -48.77
CA ALA A 438 23.43 55.23 -48.42
C ALA A 438 22.72 55.75 -47.13
N SER A 439 21.43 55.41 -46.91
CA SER A 439 20.67 55.67 -45.65
C SER A 439 19.45 54.73 -45.42
N ASP A 440 18.96 54.67 -44.18
CA ASP A 440 17.74 53.99 -43.70
C ASP A 440 17.03 54.79 -42.58
N THR A 441 15.74 54.52 -42.29
CA THR A 441 14.92 55.23 -41.28
C THR A 441 14.27 54.39 -40.18
N GLU A 442 14.34 53.05 -40.22
CA GLU A 442 13.69 52.19 -39.21
C GLU A 442 14.72 51.55 -38.25
N SER A 443 15.32 50.42 -38.61
CA SER A 443 16.40 49.81 -37.81
C SER A 443 17.78 50.45 -38.03
N GLY A 444 17.96 51.24 -39.10
CA GLY A 444 19.22 51.93 -39.42
C GLY A 444 20.21 51.05 -40.21
N LEU A 445 21.34 51.63 -40.64
CA LEU A 445 22.32 50.88 -41.44
C LEU A 445 23.18 49.90 -40.63
N HIS A 446 23.62 48.81 -41.26
CA HIS A 446 24.56 47.87 -40.65
C HIS A 446 25.91 48.53 -40.33
N THR A 447 26.61 48.03 -39.32
CA THR A 447 28.01 48.35 -38.98
C THR A 447 29.05 48.04 -40.09
N SER A 448 28.64 47.43 -41.20
CA SER A 448 29.46 47.12 -42.37
C SER A 448 28.52 46.92 -43.58
N PRO A 449 27.96 48.02 -44.11
CA PRO A 449 26.78 47.93 -44.95
C PRO A 449 27.10 47.82 -46.45
N TYR A 450 28.33 48.03 -46.92
CA TYR A 450 28.66 48.16 -48.35
C TYR A 450 29.36 46.92 -48.94
N SER A 451 29.09 46.63 -50.21
CA SER A 451 29.73 45.56 -51.00
C SER A 451 30.15 46.06 -52.40
N PHE A 452 31.21 45.48 -52.98
CA PHE A 452 31.76 45.83 -54.31
C PHE A 452 31.91 44.64 -55.27
N ASP A 453 31.41 43.46 -54.90
CA ASP A 453 31.49 42.21 -55.68
C ASP A 453 30.14 41.49 -55.79
N GLY A 454 29.04 42.17 -55.48
CA GLY A 454 27.70 41.58 -55.49
C GLY A 454 27.36 40.79 -54.23
N GLY A 455 27.93 41.16 -53.07
CA GLY A 455 27.57 40.63 -51.77
C GLY A 455 28.46 39.48 -51.27
N ALA A 456 29.57 39.19 -51.95
CA ALA A 456 30.54 38.18 -51.51
C ALA A 456 31.49 38.71 -50.42
N THR A 457 31.81 40.01 -50.43
CA THR A 457 32.49 40.70 -49.32
C THR A 457 31.79 41.98 -48.90
N TRP A 458 31.65 42.19 -47.59
CA TRP A 458 30.98 43.34 -46.99
C TRP A 458 31.95 44.14 -46.12
N SER A 459 31.80 45.46 -46.09
CA SER A 459 32.70 46.38 -45.39
C SER A 459 31.99 47.68 -44.96
N ALA A 460 32.61 48.41 -44.04
CA ALA A 460 32.30 49.81 -43.77
C ALA A 460 32.95 50.79 -44.78
N THR A 461 33.95 50.34 -45.56
CA THR A 461 34.65 51.19 -46.55
C THR A 461 33.79 51.46 -47.78
N THR A 462 33.65 52.73 -48.13
CA THR A 462 32.83 53.20 -49.25
C THR A 462 33.53 53.21 -50.61
N SER A 463 34.76 52.71 -50.78
CA SER A 463 35.53 52.81 -52.06
C SER A 463 36.46 51.62 -52.40
N LYS A 464 36.84 51.44 -53.68
CA LYS A 464 37.72 50.34 -54.19
C LYS A 464 38.45 50.64 -55.53
N THR A 465 39.62 50.03 -55.76
CA THR A 465 40.54 50.26 -56.91
C THR A 465 40.80 48.99 -57.74
N PHE A 466 41.12 49.14 -59.04
CA PHE A 466 41.24 48.06 -60.04
C PHE A 466 42.42 48.27 -61.00
N THR A 467 43.15 47.21 -61.36
CA THR A 467 44.37 47.23 -62.22
C THR A 467 44.18 46.59 -63.61
N THR A 468 42.92 46.38 -64.05
CA THR A 468 42.57 45.69 -65.30
C THR A 468 41.24 46.21 -65.86
N ASN A 469 40.94 45.89 -67.12
CA ASN A 469 39.74 46.33 -67.82
C ASN A 469 38.55 45.43 -67.43
N GLN A 470 37.56 45.92 -66.69
CA GLN A 470 36.53 45.06 -66.08
C GLN A 470 35.25 45.79 -65.62
N THR A 471 34.27 45.03 -65.12
CA THR A 471 32.97 45.47 -64.56
C THR A 471 32.85 45.13 -63.07
N VAL A 472 31.97 45.82 -62.33
CA VAL A 472 31.86 45.83 -60.85
C VAL A 472 30.39 45.88 -60.39
N ASN A 473 30.00 45.15 -59.33
CA ASN A 473 28.62 45.07 -58.79
C ASN A 473 28.57 45.54 -57.32
N ILE A 474 27.63 46.40 -56.95
CA ILE A 474 27.58 47.10 -55.65
C ILE A 474 26.28 46.79 -54.91
N TRP A 475 26.35 46.33 -53.65
CA TRP A 475 25.16 46.06 -52.80
C TRP A 475 25.27 46.82 -51.46
N VAL A 476 24.14 47.13 -50.81
CA VAL A 476 24.08 47.81 -49.49
C VAL A 476 23.02 47.17 -48.57
N LYS A 477 23.28 47.09 -47.24
CA LYS A 477 22.36 46.48 -46.25
C LYS A 477 22.09 47.30 -44.97
N ASP A 478 20.92 47.08 -44.37
CA ASP A 478 20.53 47.63 -43.05
C ASP A 478 20.96 46.76 -41.85
N ALA A 479 20.58 47.17 -40.65
CA ALA A 479 20.94 46.52 -39.38
C ALA A 479 20.23 45.17 -39.14
N LEU A 480 19.09 44.90 -39.79
CA LEU A 480 18.34 43.64 -39.68
C LEU A 480 18.63 42.65 -40.83
N GLY A 481 19.22 43.12 -41.93
CA GLY A 481 19.72 42.31 -43.05
C GLY A 481 19.06 42.57 -44.42
N ASN A 482 18.22 43.59 -44.58
CA ASN A 482 17.54 43.92 -45.85
C ASN A 482 18.47 44.67 -46.82
N ILE A 483 18.31 44.50 -48.16
CA ILE A 483 19.41 44.76 -49.15
C ILE A 483 18.98 45.50 -50.45
N ALA A 484 19.78 46.47 -50.91
CA ALA A 484 19.71 47.19 -52.21
C ALA A 484 20.96 47.00 -53.12
N LYS A 485 20.90 47.27 -54.46
CA LYS A 485 21.87 46.75 -55.49
C LYS A 485 22.10 47.65 -56.76
N GLN A 486 23.32 47.70 -57.36
CA GLN A 486 23.76 48.53 -58.54
C GLN A 486 25.08 48.01 -59.28
N ALA A 487 25.59 48.59 -60.40
CA ALA A 487 26.82 48.13 -61.17
C ALA A 487 27.58 49.17 -62.11
N ILE A 488 28.91 49.01 -62.44
CA ILE A 488 29.87 49.98 -63.14
C ILE A 488 31.09 49.32 -63.95
N THR A 489 31.89 50.00 -64.86
CA THR A 489 32.96 49.41 -65.81
C THR A 489 34.30 50.25 -66.13
N ILE A 490 35.50 49.67 -66.50
CA ILE A 490 36.95 50.22 -66.45
C ILE A 490 38.00 49.80 -67.62
N SER A 491 39.24 50.41 -67.85
CA SER A 491 40.24 50.14 -69.01
C SER A 491 41.81 50.65 -69.09
N LYS A 492 42.89 49.86 -69.54
CA LYS A 492 44.22 50.08 -70.38
C LYS A 492 45.74 49.54 -69.99
N ILE A 493 46.59 48.63 -70.70
CA ILE A 493 48.12 48.16 -70.46
C ILE A 493 49.04 47.45 -71.65
N ASP A 494 50.41 47.04 -71.55
CA ASP A 494 51.49 46.51 -72.59
C ASP A 494 52.81 45.54 -72.20
N THR A 495 53.76 44.97 -73.11
CA THR A 495 55.02 44.02 -72.91
C THR A 495 56.26 43.79 -73.98
N VAL A 496 57.58 43.40 -73.68
CA VAL A 496 58.85 43.12 -74.60
C VAL A 496 60.09 42.16 -74.13
N ALA A 497 61.31 41.96 -74.82
CA ALA A 497 62.31 40.76 -74.86
C ALA A 497 63.96 40.88 -74.84
N PRO A 498 64.87 39.80 -74.78
CA PRO A 498 66.41 39.71 -74.52
C PRO A 498 67.39 38.70 -75.31
N SER A 499 68.69 38.44 -74.91
CA SER A 499 69.71 37.45 -75.49
C SER A 499 70.99 36.96 -74.63
N ASN A 500 71.80 35.97 -75.15
CA ASN A 500 73.16 35.39 -74.75
C ASN A 500 73.33 34.49 -73.47
N VAL A 501 73.73 33.17 -73.47
CA VAL A 501 73.72 32.29 -72.24
C VAL A 501 74.75 31.09 -72.11
N MET A 502 75.23 30.69 -70.89
CA MET A 502 76.18 29.55 -70.56
C MET A 502 75.95 28.81 -69.18
N LEU A 503 76.65 27.68 -68.86
CA LEU A 503 76.47 26.81 -67.63
C LEU A 503 77.74 26.05 -67.06
N THR A 504 77.81 25.70 -65.75
CA THR A 504 78.91 24.92 -65.05
C THR A 504 78.47 24.07 -63.80
N LYS A 505 79.32 23.22 -63.15
CA LYS A 505 79.00 22.25 -62.02
C LYS A 505 79.51 22.64 -60.60
N GLY A 506 78.80 22.21 -59.54
CA GLY A 506 79.23 22.19 -58.11
C GLY A 506 78.90 20.90 -57.30
N SER A 507 78.56 21.05 -56.01
CA SER A 507 78.41 20.00 -54.96
C SER A 507 77.28 18.97 -55.17
N VAL A 508 77.31 17.86 -54.40
CA VAL A 508 76.45 16.66 -54.54
C VAL A 508 76.02 16.07 -53.17
N THR A 509 74.81 15.52 -53.04
CA THR A 509 74.31 14.74 -51.87
C THR A 509 73.56 13.46 -52.30
N SER A 510 72.77 12.82 -51.41
CA SER A 510 71.79 11.79 -51.80
C SER A 510 70.59 12.34 -52.61
N SER A 511 70.44 13.66 -52.68
CA SER A 511 69.23 14.31 -53.19
C SER A 511 69.44 15.61 -53.98
N SER A 512 70.68 16.09 -54.15
CA SER A 512 70.93 17.39 -54.75
C SER A 512 72.26 17.53 -55.50
N ILE A 513 72.27 18.43 -56.50
CA ILE A 513 73.39 18.78 -57.40
C ILE A 513 73.38 20.31 -57.68
N THR A 514 74.53 20.99 -57.76
CA THR A 514 74.64 22.47 -57.94
C THR A 514 75.26 22.92 -59.30
N VAL A 515 74.89 24.09 -59.86
CA VAL A 515 75.36 24.67 -61.15
C VAL A 515 75.29 26.24 -61.27
N SER A 516 75.93 26.90 -62.26
CA SER A 516 75.92 28.40 -62.46
C SER A 516 76.01 28.98 -63.92
N ALA A 517 75.51 30.22 -64.22
CA ALA A 517 75.17 30.82 -65.57
C ALA A 517 75.20 32.40 -65.77
N SER A 518 74.90 33.00 -66.97
CA SER A 518 75.01 34.48 -67.32
C SER A 518 74.30 35.01 -68.64
N ALA A 519 73.75 36.27 -68.77
CA ALA A 519 73.01 36.86 -69.98
C ALA A 519 72.69 38.42 -70.08
N THR A 520 71.95 38.93 -71.12
CA THR A 520 71.74 40.40 -71.51
C THR A 520 70.37 40.87 -72.15
N GLN A 521 69.99 42.20 -72.14
CA GLN A 521 68.72 42.81 -72.70
C GLN A 521 68.79 44.33 -73.08
N ALA A 522 67.73 44.92 -73.72
CA ALA A 522 67.72 46.30 -74.30
C ALA A 522 66.65 47.37 -73.87
N ASN A 523 65.36 47.07 -73.59
CA ASN A 523 64.34 48.14 -73.37
C ASN A 523 64.10 48.53 -71.90
N MET A 524 64.07 47.58 -70.98
CA MET A 524 63.87 47.83 -69.54
C MET A 524 64.95 47.14 -68.66
N GLY A 525 65.80 46.30 -69.26
CA GLY A 525 66.88 45.52 -68.64
C GLY A 525 66.59 44.01 -68.54
N ILE A 526 67.63 43.20 -68.27
CA ILE A 526 67.46 41.81 -67.81
C ILE A 526 66.68 41.80 -66.49
N ARG A 527 65.94 40.71 -66.26
CA ARG A 527 65.17 40.44 -65.03
C ARG A 527 65.54 39.10 -64.39
N GLY A 528 66.04 38.09 -65.12
CA GLY A 528 66.61 36.87 -64.52
C GLY A 528 66.89 35.69 -65.45
N TYR A 529 67.04 34.50 -64.85
CA TYR A 529 67.50 33.22 -65.42
C TYR A 529 66.56 32.06 -65.07
N GLN A 530 66.55 30.98 -65.87
CA GLN A 530 65.75 29.78 -65.67
C GLN A 530 66.57 28.51 -65.96
N PHE A 531 66.49 27.46 -65.16
CA PHE A 531 67.34 26.25 -65.31
C PHE A 531 66.52 24.97 -65.50
N SER A 532 66.98 24.05 -66.33
CA SER A 532 66.35 22.75 -66.65
C SER A 532 67.22 21.58 -66.18
N ILE A 533 66.58 20.44 -65.87
CA ILE A 533 67.20 19.15 -65.54
C ILE A 533 66.45 18.03 -66.28
N ASP A 534 67.19 17.03 -66.76
CA ASP A 534 66.74 15.85 -67.51
C ASP A 534 65.86 16.14 -68.72
N GLY A 535 66.19 17.21 -69.45
CA GLY A 535 65.42 17.70 -70.60
C GLY A 535 64.06 18.28 -70.22
N GLY A 536 63.77 18.44 -68.92
CA GLY A 536 62.52 18.95 -68.39
C GLY A 536 62.35 20.46 -68.56
N ALA A 537 61.23 20.97 -68.06
CA ALA A 537 60.91 22.40 -68.14
C ALA A 537 61.92 23.28 -67.39
N TYR A 538 62.19 24.46 -67.95
CA TYR A 538 63.03 25.48 -67.33
C TYR A 538 62.35 26.12 -66.10
N SER A 539 63.13 26.34 -65.03
CA SER A 539 62.64 26.83 -63.72
C SER A 539 61.99 28.21 -63.76
N THR A 540 61.42 28.66 -62.64
CA THR A 540 61.09 30.08 -62.43
C THR A 540 62.30 30.99 -62.67
N GLU A 541 61.99 32.23 -63.06
CA GLU A 541 62.96 33.30 -63.32
C GLU A 541 63.61 33.79 -62.02
N GLN A 542 64.94 33.71 -61.94
CA GLN A 542 65.74 34.12 -60.79
C GLN A 542 66.86 35.08 -61.21
N THR A 543 67.08 36.16 -60.47
CA THR A 543 68.23 37.08 -60.70
C THR A 543 69.58 36.41 -60.45
N SER A 544 69.61 35.35 -59.63
CA SER A 544 70.81 34.59 -59.30
C SER A 544 71.34 33.79 -60.49
N ALA A 545 72.64 33.92 -60.72
CA ALA A 545 73.42 33.10 -61.63
C ALA A 545 73.54 31.62 -61.21
N THR A 546 73.24 31.24 -59.97
CA THR A 546 73.48 29.88 -59.44
C THR A 546 72.17 29.14 -59.17
N LYS A 547 72.15 27.83 -59.47
CA LYS A 547 71.03 26.92 -59.20
C LYS A 547 71.49 25.70 -58.41
N ILE A 548 70.67 25.28 -57.45
CA ILE A 548 70.75 23.95 -56.84
C ILE A 548 69.53 23.17 -57.32
N PHE A 549 69.75 21.99 -57.88
CA PHE A 549 68.73 20.99 -58.09
C PHE A 549 68.62 20.16 -56.82
N THR A 550 67.42 20.09 -56.28
CA THR A 550 67.01 19.27 -55.14
C THR A 550 65.88 18.35 -55.59
N GLY A 551 65.44 17.41 -54.76
CA GLY A 551 64.40 16.44 -55.13
C GLY A 551 64.93 15.24 -55.94
N LEU A 552 66.24 15.03 -56.00
CA LEU A 552 66.85 13.99 -56.82
C LEU A 552 66.79 12.62 -56.12
N ASN A 553 66.60 11.55 -56.89
CA ASN A 553 66.54 10.21 -56.32
C ASN A 553 67.93 9.77 -55.85
N LYS A 554 67.98 9.02 -54.75
CA LYS A 554 69.20 8.41 -54.21
C LYS A 554 69.79 7.44 -55.23
N ASN A 555 71.12 7.34 -55.27
CA ASN A 555 71.86 6.41 -56.14
C ASN A 555 71.45 6.50 -57.63
N THR A 556 71.20 7.72 -58.13
CA THR A 556 70.65 8.02 -59.48
C THR A 556 71.49 9.10 -60.21
N SER A 557 71.35 9.24 -61.54
CA SER A 557 72.15 10.15 -62.40
C SER A 557 71.28 11.04 -63.31
N HIS A 558 71.76 12.26 -63.58
CA HIS A 558 70.98 13.41 -64.10
C HIS A 558 71.77 14.31 -65.08
N THR A 559 71.06 15.13 -65.88
CA THR A 559 71.56 16.05 -66.93
C THR A 559 70.94 17.48 -66.85
N ILE A 560 71.59 18.59 -67.27
CA ILE A 560 71.22 19.98 -66.84
C ILE A 560 71.46 21.07 -67.92
N GLN A 561 70.60 22.11 -68.05
CA GLN A 561 70.65 23.26 -69.02
C GLN A 561 70.12 24.62 -68.44
N VAL A 562 70.29 25.80 -69.10
CA VAL A 562 69.82 27.15 -68.61
C VAL A 562 69.34 28.17 -69.68
N LYS A 563 68.55 29.19 -69.27
CA LYS A 563 67.81 30.22 -70.04
C LYS A 563 67.78 31.60 -69.32
N ALA A 564 67.45 32.72 -69.98
CA ALA A 564 67.42 34.10 -69.43
C ALA A 564 66.29 35.00 -69.97
N ILE A 565 65.85 36.04 -69.21
CA ILE A 565 64.62 36.85 -69.43
C ILE A 565 64.80 38.36 -69.10
N GLY A 566 63.98 39.25 -69.69
CA GLY A 566 63.98 40.71 -69.49
C GLY A 566 62.75 41.30 -68.77
N LYS A 567 62.86 42.52 -68.22
CA LYS A 567 61.88 43.14 -67.31
C LYS A 567 60.46 43.24 -67.85
N ASN A 568 60.32 43.42 -69.16
CA ASN A 568 59.06 43.49 -69.89
C ASN A 568 58.57 42.16 -70.49
N GLY A 569 59.24 41.02 -70.20
CA GLY A 569 58.58 39.71 -70.12
C GLY A 569 59.00 38.52 -71.00
N LYS A 570 60.09 38.54 -71.81
CA LYS A 570 60.40 37.43 -72.78
C LYS A 570 61.88 36.94 -72.70
N SER A 571 62.33 35.84 -73.38
CA SER A 571 63.53 35.02 -73.00
C SER A 571 64.41 34.29 -74.09
N ALA A 572 65.59 33.68 -73.75
CA ALA A 572 66.58 32.93 -74.61
C ALA A 572 67.46 31.82 -73.87
N GLU A 573 68.23 30.90 -74.54
CA GLU A 573 68.77 29.59 -74.00
C GLU A 573 70.31 29.24 -74.15
N SER A 574 70.78 28.05 -73.66
CA SER A 574 72.20 27.56 -73.54
C SER A 574 72.44 26.02 -73.78
N THR A 575 73.53 25.39 -73.24
CA THR A 575 73.99 23.98 -73.45
C THR A 575 73.98 23.06 -72.19
N VAL A 576 74.32 21.76 -72.32
CA VAL A 576 73.97 20.65 -71.36
C VAL A 576 75.15 20.00 -70.59
N LEU A 577 74.91 19.47 -69.36
CA LEU A 577 75.90 18.96 -68.35
C LEU A 577 75.38 17.73 -67.53
N THR A 578 76.21 16.84 -66.91
CA THR A 578 75.78 15.53 -66.29
C THR A 578 76.40 15.17 -64.89
N VAL A 579 75.65 14.64 -63.90
CA VAL A 579 76.08 14.28 -62.49
C VAL A 579 75.20 13.20 -61.78
N SER A 580 75.64 12.53 -60.68
CA SER A 580 74.92 11.45 -59.92
C SER A 580 74.92 11.58 -58.36
N THR A 581 74.16 10.78 -57.59
CA THR A 581 73.84 10.93 -56.12
C THR A 581 74.14 9.71 -55.17
N ASN A 582 74.06 9.91 -53.82
CA ASN A 582 74.36 8.93 -52.72
C ASN A 582 73.16 8.06 -52.22
N ASN A 583 73.33 7.14 -51.23
CA ASN A 583 72.35 6.11 -50.72
C ASN A 583 72.06 6.12 -49.18
N ILE A 584 71.05 5.36 -48.68
CA ILE A 584 70.46 5.40 -47.29
C ILE A 584 70.06 3.98 -46.76
N GLN A 585 70.08 3.73 -45.43
CA GLN A 585 69.75 2.44 -44.75
C GLN A 585 68.47 2.44 -43.86
N THR A 586 68.05 1.25 -43.38
CA THR A 586 66.81 0.95 -42.59
C THR A 586 67.00 0.96 -41.05
N PRO A 587 66.03 1.47 -40.24
CA PRO A 587 66.05 1.36 -38.77
C PRO A 587 65.75 -0.05 -38.19
N THR A 588 66.01 -0.24 -36.90
CA THR A 588 65.76 -1.49 -36.13
C THR A 588 65.20 -1.23 -34.71
N TYR A 589 64.69 -2.27 -34.02
CA TYR A 589 63.94 -2.17 -32.75
C TYR A 589 64.37 -3.19 -31.68
N SER A 590 64.10 -2.88 -30.41
CA SER A 590 64.14 -3.78 -29.24
C SER A 590 63.17 -3.28 -28.15
N VAL A 591 62.75 -4.10 -27.19
CA VAL A 591 61.76 -3.71 -26.14
C VAL A 591 62.17 -4.17 -24.74
N THR A 592 61.72 -3.48 -23.70
CA THR A 592 61.85 -3.89 -22.29
C THR A 592 60.64 -3.40 -21.47
N PRO A 593 60.02 -4.23 -20.61
CA PRO A 593 60.16 -5.70 -20.52
C PRO A 593 59.69 -6.41 -21.81
N SER A 594 59.68 -7.75 -21.81
CA SER A 594 59.43 -8.55 -23.03
C SER A 594 58.07 -8.27 -23.68
N VAL A 595 57.95 -8.63 -24.97
CA VAL A 595 56.67 -8.57 -25.71
C VAL A 595 55.58 -9.40 -25.02
N ASP A 596 55.91 -10.56 -24.47
CA ASP A 596 54.95 -11.53 -23.92
C ASP A 596 54.51 -11.25 -22.47
N THR A 597 55.23 -10.39 -21.74
CA THR A 597 54.93 -10.09 -20.32
C THR A 597 53.94 -8.93 -20.19
N TRP A 598 52.87 -9.10 -19.41
CA TRP A 598 51.99 -7.98 -19.03
C TRP A 598 52.74 -6.94 -18.18
N ALA A 599 52.51 -5.65 -18.44
CA ALA A 599 53.13 -4.55 -17.70
C ALA A 599 52.26 -3.28 -17.72
N THR A 600 52.48 -2.38 -16.76
CA THR A 600 51.86 -1.03 -16.76
C THR A 600 52.49 -0.10 -17.80
N SER A 601 53.71 -0.40 -18.26
CA SER A 601 54.33 0.23 -19.43
C SER A 601 55.41 -0.65 -20.06
N LYS A 602 55.75 -0.41 -21.32
CA LYS A 602 56.93 -0.97 -22.01
C LYS A 602 57.66 0.12 -22.77
N THR A 603 58.98 0.00 -22.91
CA THR A 603 59.82 0.93 -23.66
C THR A 603 60.43 0.23 -24.86
N VAL A 604 60.17 0.77 -26.07
CA VAL A 604 60.79 0.31 -27.33
C VAL A 604 61.97 1.20 -27.67
N THR A 605 63.17 0.64 -27.80
CA THR A 605 64.37 1.34 -28.25
C THR A 605 64.56 1.13 -29.76
N ILE A 606 64.66 2.25 -30.48
CA ILE A 606 64.82 2.36 -31.94
C ILE A 606 66.27 2.72 -32.24
N THR A 607 66.88 2.08 -33.24
CA THR A 607 68.25 2.37 -33.70
C THR A 607 68.28 2.68 -35.20
N TYR A 608 69.00 3.75 -35.58
CA TYR A 608 69.17 4.25 -36.94
C TYR A 608 70.62 4.06 -37.41
N PRO A 609 70.91 3.16 -38.37
CA PRO A 609 72.27 2.90 -38.83
C PRO A 609 72.74 3.88 -39.92
N GLY A 610 74.07 4.04 -40.00
CA GLY A 610 74.76 4.90 -40.97
C GLY A 610 75.22 6.25 -40.40
N THR A 611 76.01 6.99 -41.18
CA THR A 611 76.46 8.35 -40.82
C THR A 611 75.38 9.37 -41.18
N LYS A 612 75.01 10.22 -40.22
CA LYS A 612 74.05 11.31 -40.43
C LYS A 612 74.68 12.48 -41.16
N THR A 613 74.10 12.86 -42.30
CA THR A 613 74.39 14.14 -43.00
C THR A 613 73.25 15.13 -42.74
N ASP A 614 73.48 16.42 -43.00
CA ASP A 614 72.51 17.50 -42.73
C ASP A 614 71.15 17.30 -43.42
N ASN A 615 71.12 16.56 -44.53
CA ASN A 615 69.90 16.23 -45.27
C ASN A 615 69.20 14.93 -44.80
N LEU A 616 69.70 14.24 -43.76
CA LEU A 616 69.07 13.02 -43.22
C LEU A 616 68.42 13.30 -41.86
N VAL A 617 67.09 13.16 -41.82
CA VAL A 617 66.28 13.25 -40.62
C VAL A 617 65.83 11.85 -40.22
N TYR A 618 66.22 11.44 -39.02
CA TYR A 618 65.73 10.23 -38.37
C TYR A 618 64.39 10.54 -37.72
N GLU A 619 63.38 9.72 -37.95
CA GLU A 619 62.01 9.96 -37.47
C GLU A 619 61.38 8.68 -36.93
N TYR A 620 60.45 8.81 -35.98
CA TYR A 620 59.53 7.74 -35.60
C TYR A 620 58.10 8.25 -35.43
N SER A 621 57.15 7.34 -35.54
CA SER A 621 55.71 7.56 -35.42
C SER A 621 55.12 6.58 -34.42
N LYS A 622 54.13 7.01 -33.63
CA LYS A 622 53.31 6.13 -32.75
C LYS A 622 51.93 5.77 -33.36
N ASP A 623 51.65 6.25 -34.56
CA ASP A 623 50.30 6.34 -35.15
C ASP A 623 50.23 5.76 -36.58
N GLY A 624 51.03 4.72 -36.83
CA GLY A 624 51.10 4.03 -38.13
C GLY A 624 51.74 4.84 -39.26
N GLY A 625 52.28 6.02 -38.96
CA GLY A 625 52.97 6.90 -39.90
C GLY A 625 52.23 8.17 -40.27
N THR A 626 51.26 8.63 -39.46
CA THR A 626 50.51 9.86 -39.73
C THR A 626 51.19 11.10 -39.12
N THR A 627 51.82 11.01 -37.94
CA THR A 627 52.73 12.03 -37.40
C THR A 627 54.12 11.46 -37.13
N TRP A 628 55.15 12.29 -37.29
CA TRP A 628 56.55 11.88 -37.23
C TRP A 628 57.36 12.80 -36.32
N ILE A 629 58.12 12.19 -35.40
CA ILE A 629 58.91 12.84 -34.35
C ILE A 629 60.39 12.71 -34.73
N ASN A 630 61.06 13.86 -34.87
CA ASN A 630 62.47 13.93 -35.24
C ASN A 630 63.38 13.41 -34.12
N VAL A 631 64.43 12.68 -34.49
CA VAL A 631 65.47 12.15 -33.61
C VAL A 631 66.82 12.76 -33.96
N THR A 632 67.52 13.29 -32.97
CA THR A 632 68.86 13.89 -33.12
C THR A 632 69.96 12.82 -33.14
N ALA A 633 69.96 11.93 -32.15
CA ALA A 633 70.91 10.82 -31.98
C ALA A 633 70.65 9.63 -32.92
N SER A 634 71.60 8.68 -32.97
CA SER A 634 71.49 7.41 -33.70
C SER A 634 70.56 6.38 -33.05
N SER A 635 70.04 6.65 -31.85
CA SER A 635 69.05 5.81 -31.17
C SER A 635 68.10 6.67 -30.33
N THR A 636 66.86 6.20 -30.14
CA THR A 636 65.88 6.80 -29.22
C THR A 636 65.07 5.72 -28.53
N SER A 637 64.40 6.06 -27.42
CA SER A 637 63.53 5.13 -26.69
C SER A 637 62.13 5.70 -26.51
N VAL A 638 61.13 4.85 -26.70
CA VAL A 638 59.72 5.23 -26.77
C VAL A 638 58.92 4.39 -25.78
N THR A 639 58.54 5.01 -24.66
CA THR A 639 57.64 4.38 -23.70
C THR A 639 56.19 4.41 -24.18
N PHE A 640 55.50 3.30 -23.93
CA PHE A 640 54.08 3.06 -24.14
C PHE A 640 53.44 2.72 -22.80
N THR A 641 52.39 3.46 -22.42
CA THR A 641 51.55 3.25 -21.22
C THR A 641 50.16 2.70 -21.60
N SER A 642 50.01 2.30 -22.86
CA SER A 642 48.87 1.61 -23.46
C SER A 642 49.39 0.79 -24.64
N ASN A 643 48.62 -0.20 -25.09
CA ASN A 643 48.92 -0.86 -26.37
C ASN A 643 49.02 0.14 -27.52
N GLY A 644 49.81 -0.20 -28.53
CA GLY A 644 50.02 0.63 -29.70
C GLY A 644 51.05 0.03 -30.65
N SER A 645 51.67 0.89 -31.46
CA SER A 645 52.80 0.49 -32.31
C SER A 645 53.78 1.63 -32.47
N VAL A 646 55.02 1.31 -32.84
CA VAL A 646 56.00 2.29 -33.32
C VAL A 646 56.48 1.91 -34.71
N ILE A 647 56.63 2.90 -35.59
CA ILE A 647 57.26 2.73 -36.90
C ILE A 647 58.32 3.82 -37.07
N ALA A 648 59.47 3.48 -37.68
CA ALA A 648 60.64 4.35 -37.74
C ALA A 648 61.13 4.48 -39.18
N ARG A 649 61.64 5.66 -39.54
CA ARG A 649 62.19 5.91 -40.88
C ARG A 649 63.39 6.84 -40.87
N VAL A 650 64.23 6.71 -41.89
CA VAL A 650 65.21 7.72 -42.28
C VAL A 650 64.64 8.47 -43.47
N ARG A 651 64.32 9.76 -43.30
CA ARG A 651 63.81 10.64 -44.36
C ARG A 651 64.90 11.58 -44.83
N ASP A 652 65.05 11.70 -46.14
CA ASP A 652 65.94 12.67 -46.77
C ASP A 652 65.16 13.98 -46.97
N THR A 653 65.57 15.07 -46.33
CA THR A 653 64.91 16.38 -46.47
C THR A 653 65.14 17.03 -47.82
N GLY A 654 66.18 16.62 -48.55
CA GLY A 654 66.41 17.09 -49.91
C GLY A 654 65.59 16.33 -50.95
N ASN A 655 65.10 15.12 -50.65
CA ASN A 655 64.09 14.41 -51.44
C ASN A 655 63.31 13.40 -50.57
N ASN A 656 62.07 13.71 -50.20
CA ASN A 656 61.25 12.82 -49.38
C ASN A 656 60.99 11.44 -50.02
N ASN A 657 61.14 11.27 -51.35
CA ASN A 657 61.02 9.95 -52.01
C ASN A 657 62.20 9.00 -51.69
N ASN A 658 63.33 9.53 -51.21
CA ASN A 658 64.48 8.72 -50.80
C ASN A 658 64.27 8.03 -49.43
N THR A 659 63.17 8.31 -48.75
CA THR A 659 62.85 7.79 -47.42
C THR A 659 62.97 6.27 -47.32
N VAL A 660 63.49 5.78 -46.19
CA VAL A 660 63.57 4.36 -45.85
C VAL A 660 62.83 4.12 -44.54
N THR A 661 61.70 3.42 -44.61
CA THR A 661 60.85 3.08 -43.45
C THR A 661 61.06 1.62 -43.05
N GLY A 662 61.24 1.35 -41.76
CA GLY A 662 61.28 -0.01 -41.20
C GLY A 662 59.88 -0.60 -41.01
N SER A 663 59.80 -1.89 -40.70
CA SER A 663 58.52 -2.56 -40.36
C SER A 663 57.86 -1.94 -39.12
N THR A 664 56.54 -1.93 -39.06
CA THR A 664 55.80 -1.56 -37.84
C THR A 664 56.12 -2.53 -36.71
N TYR A 665 56.48 -2.01 -35.53
CA TYR A 665 56.71 -2.78 -34.31
C TYR A 665 55.52 -2.60 -33.36
N SER A 666 54.68 -3.63 -33.23
CA SER A 666 53.52 -3.61 -32.33
C SER A 666 53.93 -3.80 -30.86
N VAL A 667 53.21 -3.15 -29.96
CA VAL A 667 53.43 -3.26 -28.50
C VAL A 667 52.10 -3.61 -27.84
N THR A 668 52.01 -4.83 -27.31
CA THR A 668 50.81 -5.43 -26.70
C THR A 668 51.05 -5.78 -25.23
N HIS A 669 50.00 -6.26 -24.53
CA HIS A 669 50.04 -6.60 -23.10
C HIS A 669 50.45 -5.41 -22.21
N ILE A 670 49.94 -4.21 -22.50
CA ILE A 670 50.06 -3.02 -21.65
C ILE A 670 48.68 -2.62 -21.13
N GLY A 671 48.46 -2.85 -19.84
CA GLY A 671 47.20 -2.56 -19.18
C GLY A 671 47.15 -3.10 -17.76
N CYS A 672 46.02 -2.88 -17.09
CA CYS A 672 45.86 -3.28 -15.68
C CYS A 672 45.50 -4.75 -15.45
N TYR A 673 45.09 -5.50 -16.49
CA TYR A 673 44.49 -6.83 -16.36
C TYR A 673 45.18 -7.82 -17.28
N ASN A 674 45.71 -8.94 -16.76
CA ASN A 674 45.97 -10.11 -17.61
C ASN A 674 44.63 -10.82 -17.86
N VAL A 675 44.33 -11.08 -19.13
CA VAL A 675 43.06 -11.66 -19.59
C VAL A 675 43.35 -12.81 -20.54
N SER A 676 42.74 -13.97 -20.30
CA SER A 676 42.83 -15.12 -21.21
C SER A 676 41.98 -14.92 -22.47
N ASP A 677 42.29 -15.67 -23.54
CA ASP A 677 41.53 -15.72 -24.79
C ASP A 677 40.01 -15.94 -24.61
N THR A 678 39.61 -16.56 -23.48
CA THR A 678 38.22 -16.86 -23.11
C THR A 678 37.53 -15.77 -22.26
N GLY A 679 38.20 -14.64 -22.01
CA GLY A 679 37.62 -13.52 -21.27
C GLY A 679 37.61 -13.67 -19.75
N VAL A 680 38.58 -14.41 -19.19
CA VAL A 680 38.80 -14.52 -17.74
C VAL A 680 39.92 -13.56 -17.33
N ILE A 681 39.66 -12.66 -16.39
CA ILE A 681 40.73 -11.87 -15.74
C ILE A 681 41.53 -12.81 -14.83
N GLN A 682 42.83 -12.97 -15.09
CA GLN A 682 43.72 -13.83 -14.31
C GLN A 682 44.47 -13.08 -13.21
N ASP A 683 44.84 -11.81 -13.42
CA ASP A 683 45.53 -10.98 -12.42
C ASP A 683 45.36 -9.48 -12.73
N TYR A 684 45.53 -8.64 -11.70
CA TYR A 684 45.46 -7.18 -11.73
C TYR A 684 46.79 -6.53 -11.29
N TYR A 685 47.43 -5.77 -12.19
CA TYR A 685 48.80 -5.24 -12.02
C TYR A 685 48.90 -3.76 -11.66
N CYS A 686 47.85 -2.96 -11.83
CA CYS A 686 47.88 -1.52 -11.55
C CYS A 686 47.97 -1.16 -10.04
N TYR A 687 48.37 -2.12 -9.22
CA TYR A 687 48.66 -1.99 -7.79
C TYR A 687 50.17 -2.10 -7.46
N THR A 688 51.06 -2.38 -8.44
CA THR A 688 52.51 -2.33 -8.19
C THR A 688 52.92 -0.91 -7.80
N GLY A 689 53.25 -0.72 -6.51
CA GLY A 689 53.19 0.59 -5.88
C GLY A 689 54.23 1.62 -6.36
N ASN A 690 53.85 2.89 -6.21
CA ASN A 690 54.83 3.96 -5.99
C ASN A 690 55.63 3.63 -4.71
N PRO A 691 56.97 3.70 -4.68
CA PRO A 691 57.75 3.46 -3.46
C PRO A 691 57.36 4.37 -2.28
N ASP A 692 56.80 5.56 -2.53
CA ASP A 692 56.45 6.53 -1.48
C ASP A 692 55.06 6.28 -0.82
N GLY A 693 54.92 5.13 -0.17
CA GLY A 693 54.24 4.97 1.13
C GLY A 693 52.75 5.32 1.33
N ALA A 694 51.99 5.79 0.33
CA ALA A 694 50.61 6.28 0.52
C ALA A 694 49.58 5.70 -0.48
N PRO A 695 48.60 4.88 -0.03
CA PRO A 695 47.55 4.34 -0.90
C PRO A 695 46.41 5.33 -1.13
N VAL A 696 46.43 6.06 -2.25
CA VAL A 696 45.42 7.07 -2.60
C VAL A 696 44.24 6.42 -3.35
N ASN A 697 43.32 5.82 -2.60
CA ASN A 697 41.98 5.35 -3.04
C ASN A 697 41.94 4.39 -4.25
N ALA A 698 42.26 3.12 -4.02
CA ALA A 698 42.14 2.05 -5.01
C ALA A 698 40.67 1.59 -5.23
N SER A 699 39.89 2.37 -5.99
CA SER A 699 38.59 1.94 -6.52
C SER A 699 38.74 1.41 -7.95
N VAL A 700 38.28 0.19 -8.22
CA VAL A 700 38.39 -0.47 -9.53
C VAL A 700 37.03 -0.56 -10.22
N THR A 701 36.97 -0.20 -11.50
CA THR A 701 35.84 -0.57 -12.38
C THR A 701 36.34 -1.60 -13.38
N ILE A 702 35.79 -2.81 -13.31
CA ILE A 702 36.15 -3.89 -14.21
C ILE A 702 35.54 -3.60 -15.59
N PRO A 703 36.33 -3.59 -16.67
CA PRO A 703 35.83 -3.27 -18.00
C PRO A 703 35.03 -4.45 -18.59
N THR A 704 34.11 -4.14 -19.51
CA THR A 704 33.35 -5.15 -20.26
C THR A 704 34.18 -5.83 -21.35
N THR A 705 35.27 -5.21 -21.81
CA THR A 705 36.23 -5.76 -22.77
C THR A 705 37.68 -5.38 -22.42
N VAL A 706 38.64 -6.24 -22.76
CA VAL A 706 40.09 -5.95 -22.77
C VAL A 706 40.67 -6.50 -24.07
N GLU A 707 41.44 -5.69 -24.80
CA GLU A 707 42.00 -6.05 -26.12
C GLU A 707 40.97 -6.58 -27.15
N GLY A 708 39.68 -6.23 -26.98
CA GLY A 708 38.57 -6.72 -27.80
C GLY A 708 37.94 -8.03 -27.30
N ILE A 709 38.58 -8.74 -26.37
CA ILE A 709 38.03 -9.91 -25.68
C ILE A 709 36.96 -9.45 -24.69
N ALA A 710 35.76 -10.02 -24.74
CA ALA A 710 34.68 -9.71 -23.80
C ALA A 710 34.95 -10.37 -22.44
N ILE A 711 34.91 -9.58 -21.36
CA ILE A 711 35.19 -10.09 -20.01
C ILE A 711 33.96 -10.78 -19.44
N THR A 712 34.04 -12.10 -19.30
CA THR A 712 32.93 -12.95 -18.83
C THR A 712 33.17 -13.49 -17.42
N SER A 713 34.41 -13.52 -16.93
CA SER A 713 34.74 -14.09 -15.62
C SER A 713 35.90 -13.39 -14.93
N ILE A 714 35.91 -13.48 -13.61
CA ILE A 714 37.05 -13.13 -12.75
C ILE A 714 37.64 -14.45 -12.26
N GLY A 715 38.92 -14.66 -12.51
CA GLY A 715 39.64 -15.88 -12.11
C GLY A 715 39.97 -15.93 -10.62
N ASP A 716 40.51 -17.07 -10.19
CA ASP A 716 40.93 -17.29 -8.81
C ASP A 716 42.05 -16.31 -8.42
N ALA A 717 41.96 -15.73 -7.23
CA ALA A 717 42.89 -14.74 -6.66
C ALA A 717 43.17 -13.46 -7.51
N ALA A 718 42.44 -13.22 -8.61
CA ALA A 718 42.78 -12.17 -9.60
C ALA A 718 42.87 -10.73 -9.04
N PHE A 719 42.16 -10.43 -7.94
CA PHE A 719 42.28 -9.19 -7.19
C PHE A 719 42.61 -9.42 -5.69
N SER A 720 43.16 -10.58 -5.31
CA SER A 720 43.59 -10.82 -3.91
C SER A 720 44.74 -9.89 -3.51
N GLY A 721 44.71 -9.37 -2.29
CA GLY A 721 45.79 -8.57 -1.70
C GLY A 721 46.00 -7.15 -2.28
N LYS A 722 45.12 -6.66 -3.15
CA LYS A 722 45.31 -5.40 -3.90
C LYS A 722 44.85 -4.14 -3.13
N SER A 723 44.51 -4.26 -1.85
CA SER A 723 44.00 -3.17 -0.98
C SER A 723 42.84 -2.33 -1.56
N LEU A 724 42.00 -2.92 -2.41
CA LEU A 724 40.88 -2.23 -3.06
C LEU A 724 39.87 -1.72 -2.04
N THR A 725 39.44 -0.47 -2.14
CA THR A 725 38.41 0.13 -1.27
C THR A 725 37.00 0.00 -1.85
N ASN A 726 36.89 -0.14 -3.17
CA ASN A 726 35.63 -0.37 -3.89
C ASN A 726 35.88 -1.15 -5.20
N VAL A 727 34.92 -1.96 -5.63
CA VAL A 727 34.94 -2.57 -6.97
C VAL A 727 33.56 -2.54 -7.65
N THR A 728 33.54 -2.09 -8.91
CA THR A 728 32.38 -2.14 -9.81
C THR A 728 32.51 -3.35 -10.73
N ILE A 729 31.61 -4.32 -10.58
CA ILE A 729 31.55 -5.55 -11.40
C ILE A 729 30.49 -5.36 -12.50
N PRO A 730 30.83 -5.49 -13.81
CA PRO A 730 29.87 -5.31 -14.90
C PRO A 730 28.96 -6.54 -15.10
N SER A 731 27.82 -6.33 -15.75
CA SER A 731 26.83 -7.37 -16.09
C SER A 731 27.30 -8.39 -17.16
N THR A 732 28.50 -8.22 -17.71
CA THR A 732 29.13 -9.25 -18.55
C THR A 732 29.63 -10.43 -17.71
N ILE A 733 29.97 -10.22 -16.43
CA ILE A 733 30.49 -11.26 -15.53
C ILE A 733 29.43 -12.32 -15.23
N LYS A 734 29.86 -13.59 -15.33
CA LYS A 734 29.14 -14.82 -15.03
C LYS A 734 29.75 -15.59 -13.85
N THR A 735 31.07 -15.53 -13.68
CA THR A 735 31.78 -16.27 -12.63
C THR A 735 32.76 -15.35 -11.91
N ILE A 736 32.81 -15.50 -10.58
CA ILE A 736 33.84 -14.93 -9.70
C ILE A 736 34.58 -16.10 -9.05
N GLY A 737 35.90 -16.17 -9.23
CA GLY A 737 36.74 -17.27 -8.76
C GLY A 737 36.88 -17.39 -7.24
N ASN A 738 37.60 -18.42 -6.80
CA ASN A 738 38.01 -18.57 -5.40
C ASN A 738 39.00 -17.46 -5.02
N TYR A 739 38.96 -16.94 -3.80
CA TYR A 739 39.85 -15.87 -3.31
C TYR A 739 39.83 -14.57 -4.14
N ALA A 740 38.89 -14.39 -5.08
CA ALA A 740 38.99 -13.40 -6.14
C ALA A 740 39.20 -11.95 -5.66
N PHE A 741 38.67 -11.58 -4.49
CA PHE A 741 38.83 -10.28 -3.84
C PHE A 741 39.25 -10.40 -2.37
N GLU A 742 39.90 -11.49 -1.97
CA GLU A 742 40.51 -11.70 -0.64
C GLU A 742 41.50 -10.56 -0.27
N ASP A 743 41.75 -10.33 1.02
CA ASP A 743 42.80 -9.40 1.52
C ASP A 743 42.69 -7.97 0.94
N ASN A 744 41.48 -7.42 0.93
CA ASN A 744 41.18 -6.08 0.43
C ASN A 744 40.54 -5.19 1.51
N GLN A 745 40.14 -3.98 1.12
CA GLN A 745 39.59 -2.94 2.00
C GLN A 745 38.14 -2.60 1.62
N LEU A 746 37.44 -3.48 0.90
CA LEU A 746 36.12 -3.22 0.32
C LEU A 746 35.10 -2.95 1.42
N THR A 747 34.46 -1.78 1.42
CA THR A 747 33.43 -1.44 2.44
C THR A 747 32.04 -1.99 2.11
N SER A 748 31.83 -2.37 0.85
CA SER A 748 30.60 -2.91 0.29
C SER A 748 30.88 -3.65 -1.01
N ILE A 749 29.99 -4.55 -1.43
CA ILE A 749 30.09 -5.25 -2.73
C ILE A 749 28.74 -5.39 -3.42
N THR A 750 28.68 -5.06 -4.71
CA THR A 750 27.50 -5.24 -5.56
C THR A 750 27.77 -6.34 -6.58
N ILE A 751 27.24 -7.54 -6.34
CA ILE A 751 27.36 -8.68 -7.27
C ILE A 751 26.17 -8.62 -8.26
N PRO A 752 26.40 -8.51 -9.58
CA PRO A 752 25.32 -8.45 -10.58
C PRO A 752 24.53 -9.77 -10.68
N ASN A 753 23.22 -9.68 -10.95
CA ASN A 753 22.34 -10.83 -11.17
C ASN A 753 22.73 -11.73 -12.36
N THR A 754 23.70 -11.31 -13.17
CA THR A 754 24.28 -12.11 -14.27
C THR A 754 25.31 -13.12 -13.80
N VAL A 755 25.81 -13.00 -12.56
CA VAL A 755 26.76 -13.91 -11.95
C VAL A 755 26.04 -15.17 -11.48
N THR A 756 26.43 -16.32 -12.05
CA THR A 756 25.88 -17.65 -11.78
C THR A 756 26.78 -18.49 -10.88
N SER A 757 28.03 -18.07 -10.64
CA SER A 757 28.98 -18.73 -9.74
C SER A 757 29.86 -17.74 -9.00
N VAL A 758 30.10 -17.99 -7.70
CA VAL A 758 31.02 -17.27 -6.82
C VAL A 758 31.84 -18.31 -6.07
N GLY A 759 33.16 -18.12 -6.00
CA GLY A 759 34.09 -19.06 -5.38
C GLY A 759 34.15 -19.00 -3.85
N THR A 760 34.93 -19.94 -3.31
CA THR A 760 35.25 -20.06 -1.88
C THR A 760 36.21 -18.93 -1.47
N HIS A 761 36.03 -18.38 -0.27
CA HIS A 761 36.79 -17.21 0.25
C HIS A 761 36.74 -15.95 -0.65
N ALA A 762 35.83 -15.85 -1.63
CA ALA A 762 35.91 -14.86 -2.71
C ALA A 762 35.91 -13.38 -2.26
N PHE A 763 35.43 -13.07 -1.05
CA PHE A 763 35.52 -11.74 -0.43
C PHE A 763 35.95 -11.83 1.06
N GLU A 764 36.77 -12.83 1.43
CA GLU A 764 37.31 -12.94 2.80
C GLU A 764 38.25 -11.76 3.13
N ASN A 765 38.43 -11.47 4.43
CA ASN A 765 39.38 -10.50 4.99
C ASN A 765 39.26 -9.11 4.35
N ASN A 766 38.08 -8.53 4.55
CA ASN A 766 37.66 -7.28 3.94
C ASN A 766 36.94 -6.39 4.96
N LYS A 767 36.39 -5.25 4.52
CA LYS A 767 35.67 -4.29 5.36
C LYS A 767 34.17 -4.25 5.06
N ILE A 768 33.62 -5.30 4.46
CA ILE A 768 32.26 -5.29 3.89
C ILE A 768 31.24 -5.15 5.02
N THR A 769 30.45 -4.09 4.94
CA THR A 769 29.31 -3.82 5.86
C THR A 769 27.96 -4.14 5.20
N THR A 770 27.90 -4.09 3.87
CA THR A 770 26.71 -4.32 3.03
C THR A 770 27.08 -5.04 1.73
N TYR A 771 26.23 -5.94 1.27
CA TYR A 771 26.43 -6.68 0.02
C TYR A 771 25.11 -6.86 -0.73
N SER A 772 25.15 -6.97 -2.06
CA SER A 772 24.06 -7.54 -2.86
C SER A 772 24.42 -8.96 -3.30
N TRP A 773 23.44 -9.87 -3.22
CA TRP A 773 23.63 -11.28 -3.61
C TRP A 773 22.80 -11.60 -4.87
N PRO A 774 23.36 -12.26 -5.90
CA PRO A 774 22.72 -12.37 -7.20
C PRO A 774 21.59 -13.41 -7.22
N THR A 775 20.57 -13.17 -8.04
CA THR A 775 19.38 -14.04 -8.17
C THR A 775 19.67 -15.45 -8.68
N GLY A 776 20.80 -15.69 -9.35
CA GLY A 776 21.18 -17.03 -9.84
C GLY A 776 21.72 -17.98 -8.76
N ILE A 777 22.22 -17.47 -7.63
CA ILE A 777 23.05 -18.26 -6.71
C ILE A 777 22.30 -18.61 -5.42
N HIS A 778 22.03 -19.91 -5.26
CA HIS A 778 21.18 -20.47 -4.21
C HIS A 778 21.93 -20.84 -2.90
N LYS A 779 23.26 -20.69 -2.88
CA LYS A 779 24.13 -20.95 -1.71
C LYS A 779 25.09 -19.79 -1.49
N PHE A 780 25.34 -19.38 -0.24
CA PHE A 780 26.56 -18.62 0.08
C PHE A 780 27.75 -19.60 0.12
N PRO A 781 28.79 -19.45 -0.73
CA PRO A 781 29.96 -20.33 -0.72
C PRO A 781 30.68 -20.34 0.63
N ASP A 782 31.50 -21.36 0.83
CA ASP A 782 32.26 -21.51 2.07
C ASP A 782 33.25 -20.32 2.19
N TYR A 783 33.37 -19.75 3.39
CA TYR A 783 34.18 -18.58 3.74
C TYR A 783 33.93 -17.27 2.95
N VAL A 784 32.91 -17.21 2.09
CA VAL A 784 32.72 -16.12 1.10
C VAL A 784 32.76 -14.69 1.67
N PHE A 785 32.27 -14.47 2.89
CA PHE A 785 32.36 -13.20 3.63
C PHE A 785 32.96 -13.39 5.04
N ALA A 786 33.86 -14.36 5.21
CA ALA A 786 34.59 -14.50 6.46
C ALA A 786 35.47 -13.26 6.73
N THR A 787 35.74 -12.96 8.01
CA THR A 787 36.64 -11.86 8.44
C THR A 787 36.24 -10.51 7.81
N ASN A 788 35.06 -10.01 8.18
CA ASN A 788 34.43 -8.83 7.57
C ASN A 788 33.69 -7.97 8.61
N GLN A 789 32.91 -6.97 8.18
CA GLN A 789 32.22 -6.01 9.05
C GLN A 789 30.68 -6.06 8.91
N ILE A 790 30.13 -7.20 8.49
CA ILE A 790 28.70 -7.37 8.23
C ILE A 790 27.96 -7.37 9.57
N ALA A 791 27.08 -6.39 9.76
CA ALA A 791 26.31 -6.19 10.99
C ALA A 791 24.97 -6.95 11.04
N SER A 792 24.54 -7.55 9.92
CA SER A 792 23.29 -8.30 9.80
C SER A 792 23.26 -9.16 8.54
N LEU A 793 22.78 -10.41 8.63
CA LEU A 793 22.54 -11.25 7.44
C LEU A 793 21.48 -10.62 6.53
N SER A 794 21.78 -10.54 5.23
CA SER A 794 20.85 -10.15 4.16
C SER A 794 20.78 -11.27 3.13
N ALA A 795 20.10 -12.36 3.48
CA ALA A 795 19.91 -13.51 2.59
C ALA A 795 18.61 -13.34 1.77
N PRO A 796 18.67 -13.29 0.42
CA PRO A 796 17.49 -13.33 -0.42
C PRO A 796 16.67 -14.63 -0.29
N SER A 797 15.39 -14.57 -0.68
CA SER A 797 14.45 -15.69 -0.58
C SER A 797 14.75 -16.90 -1.49
N HIS A 798 15.63 -16.76 -2.49
CA HIS A 798 16.10 -17.87 -3.32
C HIS A 798 17.32 -18.60 -2.73
N VAL A 799 17.93 -18.10 -1.67
CA VAL A 799 19.06 -18.76 -1.01
C VAL A 799 18.55 -19.83 -0.04
N THR A 800 19.15 -21.02 -0.10
CA THR A 800 18.74 -22.21 0.65
C THR A 800 19.85 -22.85 1.50
N GLU A 801 21.12 -22.53 1.25
CA GLU A 801 22.28 -23.04 1.99
C GLU A 801 23.27 -21.91 2.34
N ILE A 802 23.81 -21.95 3.57
CA ILE A 802 24.94 -21.13 4.01
C ILE A 802 26.14 -22.07 4.19
N GLY A 803 27.26 -21.75 3.56
CA GLY A 803 28.48 -22.56 3.58
C GLY A 803 29.22 -22.61 4.92
N VAL A 804 30.32 -23.37 4.93
CA VAL A 804 31.26 -23.43 6.06
C VAL A 804 31.85 -22.04 6.28
N SER A 805 31.77 -21.53 7.51
CA SER A 805 32.33 -20.22 7.92
C SER A 805 31.98 -19.00 7.05
N SER A 806 30.93 -19.04 6.21
CA SER A 806 30.60 -17.98 5.24
C SER A 806 30.45 -16.57 5.83
N PHE A 807 30.06 -16.43 7.11
CA PHE A 807 29.95 -15.17 7.84
C PHE A 807 30.71 -15.21 9.18
N ALA A 808 31.76 -16.02 9.28
CA ALA A 808 32.62 -16.07 10.47
C ALA A 808 33.40 -14.76 10.66
N SER A 809 33.81 -14.43 11.89
CA SER A 809 34.62 -13.24 12.21
C SER A 809 34.00 -11.94 11.68
N ASN A 810 32.73 -11.68 12.03
CA ASN A 810 31.94 -10.53 11.58
C ASN A 810 31.35 -9.73 12.75
N GLN A 811 30.55 -8.70 12.45
CA GLN A 811 30.00 -7.77 13.44
C GLN A 811 28.48 -7.96 13.69
N MET A 812 27.90 -9.12 13.35
CA MET A 812 26.46 -9.31 13.50
C MET A 812 26.05 -9.29 14.96
N THR A 813 25.09 -8.42 15.33
CA THR A 813 24.55 -8.29 16.69
C THR A 813 23.23 -9.03 16.90
N THR A 814 22.45 -9.21 15.82
CA THR A 814 21.27 -10.07 15.78
C THR A 814 21.26 -10.85 14.47
N LEU A 815 20.71 -12.07 14.52
CA LEU A 815 20.58 -12.93 13.34
C LEU A 815 19.14 -13.37 13.15
N GLN A 816 18.62 -13.08 11.96
CA GLN A 816 17.34 -13.58 11.45
C GLN A 816 17.66 -14.49 10.27
N ILE A 817 17.46 -15.80 10.44
CA ILE A 817 17.68 -16.81 9.39
C ILE A 817 16.34 -16.97 8.63
N PRO A 818 16.27 -16.70 7.33
CA PRO A 818 15.04 -16.95 6.57
C PRO A 818 14.68 -18.44 6.55
N THR A 819 13.39 -18.75 6.55
CA THR A 819 12.86 -20.12 6.45
C THR A 819 13.21 -20.84 5.13
N THR A 820 13.73 -20.11 4.14
CA THR A 820 14.26 -20.67 2.88
C THR A 820 15.59 -21.38 3.10
N ILE A 821 16.36 -20.98 4.12
CA ILE A 821 17.62 -21.64 4.51
C ILE A 821 17.29 -22.97 5.20
N THR A 822 17.76 -24.07 4.61
CA THR A 822 17.59 -25.43 5.11
C THR A 822 18.88 -26.03 5.69
N LYS A 823 20.03 -25.43 5.39
CA LYS A 823 21.36 -25.87 5.78
C LYS A 823 22.25 -24.70 6.15
N ILE A 824 23.07 -24.88 7.19
CA ILE A 824 24.05 -23.91 7.68
C ILE A 824 25.33 -24.68 8.00
N GLY A 825 26.46 -24.28 7.42
CA GLY A 825 27.73 -24.96 7.57
C GLY A 825 28.37 -24.85 8.96
N ASN A 826 29.40 -25.67 9.15
CA ASN A 826 30.30 -25.60 10.30
C ASN A 826 30.84 -24.17 10.45
N GLY A 827 30.78 -23.61 11.66
CA GLY A 827 31.32 -22.29 11.96
C GLY A 827 30.70 -21.09 11.24
N ALA A 828 29.56 -21.24 10.55
CA ALA A 828 29.01 -20.22 9.63
C ALA A 828 28.83 -18.81 10.24
N PHE A 829 28.55 -18.69 11.54
CA PHE A 829 28.41 -17.42 12.28
C PHE A 829 29.35 -17.33 13.50
N LYS A 830 30.43 -18.12 13.50
CA LYS A 830 31.47 -18.11 14.55
C LYS A 830 32.11 -16.73 14.69
N THR A 831 32.48 -16.33 15.91
CA THR A 831 33.16 -15.04 16.20
C THR A 831 32.34 -13.86 15.65
N ASN A 832 31.13 -13.70 16.17
CA ASN A 832 30.26 -12.55 15.90
C ASN A 832 29.85 -11.89 17.23
N GLN A 833 28.95 -10.91 17.19
CA GLN A 833 28.48 -10.16 18.37
C GLN A 833 27.05 -10.53 18.78
N LEU A 834 26.55 -11.71 18.34
CA LEU A 834 25.13 -12.07 18.38
C LEU A 834 24.62 -12.17 19.81
N THR A 835 23.67 -11.31 20.19
CA THR A 835 22.98 -11.37 21.50
C THR A 835 21.72 -12.24 21.45
N SER A 836 21.11 -12.39 20.28
CA SER A 836 20.03 -13.33 20.01
C SER A 836 20.07 -13.90 18.59
N VAL A 837 19.59 -15.13 18.45
CA VAL A 837 19.42 -15.88 17.19
C VAL A 837 18.05 -16.53 17.23
N VAL A 838 17.29 -16.44 16.14
CA VAL A 838 16.08 -17.27 15.93
C VAL A 838 16.44 -18.40 14.96
N ILE A 839 16.28 -19.64 15.41
CA ILE A 839 16.48 -20.85 14.58
C ILE A 839 15.12 -21.21 13.95
N PRO A 840 14.92 -21.10 12.63
CA PRO A 840 13.67 -21.48 11.99
C PRO A 840 13.53 -23.00 11.90
N THR A 841 12.28 -23.47 11.80
CA THR A 841 11.94 -24.91 11.69
C THR A 841 12.43 -25.59 10.41
N SER A 842 12.92 -24.83 9.42
CA SER A 842 13.63 -25.33 8.25
C SER A 842 15.01 -25.92 8.58
N ILE A 843 15.61 -25.56 9.72
CA ILE A 843 16.90 -26.07 10.16
C ILE A 843 16.72 -27.40 10.91
N THR A 844 17.31 -28.47 10.35
CA THR A 844 17.29 -29.82 10.93
C THR A 844 18.60 -30.18 11.64
N ARG A 845 19.68 -29.44 11.43
CA ARG A 845 21.01 -29.66 12.02
C ARG A 845 21.66 -28.32 12.38
N ILE A 846 22.23 -28.24 13.57
CA ILE A 846 23.14 -27.14 13.96
C ILE A 846 24.53 -27.77 13.96
N GLU A 847 25.37 -27.38 13.01
CA GLU A 847 26.69 -27.97 12.84
C GLU A 847 27.69 -27.51 13.91
N ASP A 848 28.88 -28.11 13.87
CA ASP A 848 29.97 -27.78 14.78
C ASP A 848 30.34 -26.29 14.66
N ASN A 849 30.72 -25.67 15.77
CA ASN A 849 31.14 -24.27 15.88
C ASN A 849 30.16 -23.18 15.39
N THR A 850 28.96 -23.49 14.86
CA THR A 850 28.13 -22.55 14.06
C THR A 850 27.89 -21.18 14.72
N PHE A 851 27.70 -21.12 16.05
CA PHE A 851 27.53 -19.89 16.84
C PHE A 851 28.61 -19.72 17.94
N MET A 852 29.76 -20.38 17.80
CA MET A 852 30.91 -20.23 18.72
C MET A 852 31.35 -18.77 18.84
N ASN A 853 31.86 -18.35 20.01
CA ASN A 853 32.39 -17.01 20.27
C ASN A 853 31.37 -15.90 19.91
N ASN A 854 30.23 -15.89 20.61
CA ASN A 854 29.16 -14.91 20.42
C ASN A 854 28.69 -14.37 21.80
N LYS A 855 27.57 -13.64 21.85
CA LYS A 855 27.05 -12.98 23.06
C LYS A 855 25.66 -13.48 23.46
N LEU A 856 25.28 -14.69 23.04
CA LEU A 856 23.95 -15.25 23.27
C LEU A 856 23.72 -15.44 24.77
N THR A 857 22.69 -14.80 25.32
CA THR A 857 22.30 -14.90 26.73
C THR A 857 21.25 -15.99 26.98
N SER A 858 20.49 -16.33 25.94
CA SER A 858 19.61 -17.49 25.83
C SER A 858 19.58 -18.01 24.39
N ILE A 859 19.11 -19.26 24.21
CA ILE A 859 18.82 -19.81 22.88
C ILE A 859 17.68 -20.84 22.96
N GLU A 860 16.85 -20.89 21.92
CA GLU A 860 15.81 -21.90 21.73
C GLU A 860 16.13 -22.79 20.54
N ILE A 861 15.99 -24.10 20.74
CA ILE A 861 16.33 -25.16 19.79
C ILE A 861 15.01 -25.85 19.38
N PRO A 862 14.52 -25.64 18.15
CA PRO A 862 13.18 -26.07 17.75
C PRO A 862 13.06 -27.58 17.53
N ILE A 863 11.82 -28.08 17.51
CA ILE A 863 11.50 -29.51 17.32
C ILE A 863 12.08 -30.13 16.03
N SER A 864 12.41 -29.32 15.02
CA SER A 864 13.04 -29.75 13.76
C SER A 864 14.46 -30.27 13.94
N VAL A 865 15.21 -29.77 14.92
CA VAL A 865 16.64 -30.07 15.09
C VAL A 865 16.86 -31.54 15.48
N THR A 866 17.83 -32.18 14.85
CA THR A 866 18.20 -33.60 15.03
C THR A 866 19.64 -33.77 15.52
N TYR A 867 20.48 -32.76 15.32
CA TYR A 867 21.91 -32.74 15.67
C TYR A 867 22.32 -31.36 16.19
N VAL A 868 23.14 -31.33 17.23
CA VAL A 868 23.75 -30.13 17.82
C VAL A 868 25.26 -30.36 17.94
N GLY A 869 26.02 -29.65 17.12
CA GLY A 869 27.43 -29.92 16.85
C GLY A 869 28.43 -29.54 17.94
N ALA A 870 29.66 -30.00 17.74
CA ALA A 870 30.75 -29.80 18.68
C ALA A 870 31.05 -28.31 18.82
N SER A 871 31.06 -27.83 20.07
CA SER A 871 31.25 -26.41 20.40
C SER A 871 30.33 -25.42 19.65
N SER A 872 29.16 -25.86 19.17
CA SER A 872 28.24 -25.06 18.34
C SER A 872 27.78 -23.76 19.00
N PHE A 873 27.74 -23.70 20.33
CA PHE A 873 27.40 -22.53 21.15
C PHE A 873 28.52 -22.17 22.15
N ALA A 874 29.74 -22.68 21.96
CA ALA A 874 30.84 -22.46 22.90
C ALA A 874 31.22 -20.97 23.01
N ASN A 875 31.68 -20.56 24.20
CA ASN A 875 32.07 -19.17 24.51
C ASN A 875 30.97 -18.15 24.16
N ASN A 876 29.77 -18.39 24.66
CA ASN A 876 28.65 -17.45 24.68
C ASN A 876 28.42 -16.94 26.11
N GLN A 877 27.26 -16.36 26.38
CA GLN A 877 26.86 -15.85 27.69
C GLN A 877 25.60 -16.57 28.21
N LEU A 878 25.40 -17.83 27.81
CA LEU A 878 24.12 -18.54 27.96
C LEU A 878 23.77 -18.78 29.43
N THR A 879 22.74 -18.07 29.90
CA THR A 879 22.07 -18.32 31.18
C THR A 879 21.01 -19.41 31.05
N SER A 880 20.42 -19.56 29.86
CA SER A 880 19.41 -20.56 29.55
C SER A 880 19.56 -21.15 28.14
N MET A 881 19.09 -22.38 27.97
CA MET A 881 18.87 -23.02 26.67
C MET A 881 17.56 -23.80 26.74
N THR A 882 16.65 -23.59 25.80
CA THR A 882 15.38 -24.34 25.71
C THR A 882 15.46 -25.34 24.57
N LEU A 883 15.16 -26.61 24.86
CA LEU A 883 15.09 -27.69 23.88
C LEU A 883 13.64 -28.13 23.72
N GLN A 884 13.01 -27.81 22.59
CA GLN A 884 11.59 -28.08 22.38
C GLN A 884 11.26 -29.57 22.18
N LYS A 885 12.19 -30.34 21.62
CA LYS A 885 11.92 -31.69 21.09
C LYS A 885 11.71 -32.72 22.21
N THR A 886 10.67 -33.53 22.13
CA THR A 886 10.37 -34.60 23.10
C THR A 886 11.36 -35.77 23.08
N THR A 887 12.05 -35.98 21.96
CA THR A 887 13.20 -36.89 21.86
C THR A 887 14.47 -36.05 21.76
N PRO A 888 15.52 -36.28 22.58
CA PRO A 888 16.76 -35.53 22.50
C PRO A 888 17.42 -35.58 21.11
N PRO A 889 17.89 -34.45 20.55
CA PRO A 889 18.76 -34.48 19.38
C PRO A 889 20.12 -35.10 19.72
N THR A 890 20.87 -35.50 18.70
CA THR A 890 22.25 -35.98 18.87
C THR A 890 23.16 -34.80 19.23
N PHE A 891 23.49 -34.66 20.50
CA PHE A 891 24.51 -33.72 20.97
C PHE A 891 25.92 -34.28 20.76
N ALA A 892 26.78 -33.51 20.11
CA ALA A 892 28.22 -33.72 20.15
C ALA A 892 28.83 -33.18 21.47
N ASN A 893 30.11 -33.46 21.71
CA ASN A 893 30.78 -33.06 22.94
C ASN A 893 30.99 -31.54 23.01
N GLN A 894 30.97 -30.98 24.23
CA GLN A 894 31.37 -29.59 24.50
C GLN A 894 30.54 -28.52 23.75
N PHE A 895 29.30 -28.84 23.35
CA PHE A 895 28.45 -27.99 22.51
C PHE A 895 28.15 -26.60 23.12
N ILE A 896 28.09 -26.47 24.45
CA ILE A 896 27.98 -25.19 25.19
C ILE A 896 29.21 -24.86 26.05
N ASN A 897 30.42 -25.34 25.71
CA ASN A 897 31.63 -25.08 26.51
C ASN A 897 31.85 -23.57 26.79
N GLY A 898 32.41 -23.22 27.95
CA GLY A 898 32.54 -21.83 28.43
C GLY A 898 31.26 -21.23 29.02
N ASN A 899 30.07 -21.77 28.72
CA ASN A 899 28.80 -21.32 29.32
C ASN A 899 28.54 -22.07 30.65
N THR A 900 29.33 -21.77 31.69
CA THR A 900 29.36 -22.57 32.93
C THR A 900 28.12 -22.46 33.83
N ASN A 901 27.19 -21.55 33.55
CA ASN A 901 25.99 -21.33 34.38
C ASN A 901 24.66 -21.61 33.64
N THR A 902 24.70 -22.27 32.48
CA THR A 902 23.49 -22.49 31.66
C THR A 902 22.50 -23.47 32.31
N LYS A 903 21.25 -23.04 32.47
CA LYS A 903 20.11 -23.92 32.74
C LYS A 903 19.52 -24.43 31.43
N ILE A 904 19.59 -25.73 31.21
CA ILE A 904 19.08 -26.41 30.02
C ILE A 904 17.66 -26.90 30.33
N TYR A 905 16.67 -26.20 29.80
CA TYR A 905 15.25 -26.49 29.97
C TYR A 905 14.80 -27.50 28.91
N VAL A 906 14.15 -28.57 29.38
CA VAL A 906 13.70 -29.70 28.56
C VAL A 906 12.25 -30.09 28.91
N PRO A 907 11.51 -30.76 28.00
CA PRO A 907 10.14 -31.19 28.27
C PRO A 907 10.15 -32.15 29.46
N THR A 908 9.21 -31.97 30.41
CA THR A 908 9.27 -32.67 31.70
C THR A 908 9.23 -34.20 31.57
N ALA A 909 8.45 -34.74 30.62
CA ALA A 909 8.41 -36.17 30.30
C ALA A 909 9.74 -36.72 29.75
N SER A 910 10.55 -35.87 29.12
CA SER A 910 11.81 -36.21 28.45
C SER A 910 13.05 -36.00 29.33
N TYR A 911 12.88 -35.59 30.60
CA TYR A 911 13.99 -35.16 31.45
C TYR A 911 15.13 -36.19 31.58
N SER A 912 14.78 -37.46 31.84
CA SER A 912 15.76 -38.55 32.03
C SER A 912 16.52 -38.89 30.74
N THR A 913 15.84 -38.86 29.58
CA THR A 913 16.50 -39.11 28.28
C THR A 913 17.42 -37.96 27.91
N TYR A 914 17.05 -36.70 28.19
CA TYR A 914 17.94 -35.55 28.02
C TYR A 914 19.17 -35.60 28.93
N VAL A 915 19.01 -35.85 30.24
CA VAL A 915 20.13 -36.01 31.18
C VAL A 915 21.11 -37.09 30.69
N THR A 916 20.59 -38.20 30.15
CA THR A 916 21.41 -39.26 29.55
C THR A 916 22.11 -38.80 28.27
N ALA A 917 21.41 -38.11 27.37
CA ALA A 917 21.92 -37.66 26.07
C ALA A 917 23.04 -36.60 26.16
N VAL A 918 23.04 -35.76 27.21
CA VAL A 918 24.06 -34.73 27.46
C VAL A 918 25.11 -35.12 28.51
N ASN A 919 25.05 -36.33 29.06
CA ASN A 919 26.00 -36.81 30.07
C ASN A 919 27.44 -36.74 29.56
N GLY A 920 28.35 -36.14 30.33
CA GLY A 920 29.74 -35.89 29.94
C GLY A 920 29.97 -34.80 28.87
N LYS A 921 28.91 -34.15 28.36
CA LYS A 921 29.00 -33.16 27.26
C LYS A 921 28.84 -31.70 27.71
N LEU A 922 28.37 -31.48 28.93
CA LEU A 922 28.18 -30.16 29.53
C LEU A 922 29.47 -29.67 30.24
N PRO A 923 29.73 -28.34 30.28
CA PRO A 923 30.74 -27.77 31.16
C PRO A 923 30.30 -27.84 32.62
N SER A 924 31.26 -27.79 33.55
CA SER A 924 30.97 -27.78 34.99
C SER A 924 30.11 -26.56 35.38
N GLY A 925 29.04 -26.80 36.14
CA GLY A 925 28.05 -25.81 36.56
C GLY A 925 26.79 -25.72 35.67
N ALA A 926 26.87 -26.11 34.40
CA ALA A 926 25.68 -26.21 33.54
C ALA A 926 24.82 -27.41 33.95
N SER A 927 23.50 -27.27 33.88
CA SER A 927 22.56 -28.25 34.47
C SER A 927 21.30 -28.43 33.63
N VAL A 928 20.79 -29.67 33.56
CA VAL A 928 19.49 -29.97 32.95
C VAL A 928 18.39 -29.80 34.00
N VAL A 929 17.38 -29.01 33.66
CA VAL A 929 16.30 -28.59 34.57
C VAL A 929 14.95 -29.06 34.02
N LYS A 930 14.13 -29.70 34.88
CA LYS A 930 12.71 -29.94 34.59
C LYS A 930 12.01 -28.59 34.50
N GLY A 931 11.67 -28.15 33.29
CA GLY A 931 11.22 -26.77 33.11
C GLY A 931 10.72 -26.40 31.72
N TYR A 932 10.18 -27.37 30.98
CA TYR A 932 9.04 -27.12 30.11
C TYR A 932 7.91 -28.05 30.55
N PHE A 933 6.69 -27.53 30.66
CA PHE A 933 5.49 -28.37 30.75
C PHE A 933 5.29 -29.10 29.42
N GLU A 934 4.24 -29.90 29.28
CA GLU A 934 3.92 -30.52 28.00
C GLU A 934 3.73 -29.44 26.91
N TYR A 935 4.01 -29.82 25.66
CA TYR A 935 4.34 -28.90 24.56
C TYR A 935 3.14 -28.09 24.09
N ASP A 936 2.81 -27.05 24.86
CA ASP A 936 1.72 -26.10 24.60
C ASP A 936 2.08 -24.73 25.26
N HIS A 937 3.28 -24.24 24.97
CA HIS A 937 3.83 -22.99 25.51
C HIS A 937 4.31 -22.04 24.38
N VAL A 938 3.38 -21.69 23.48
CA VAL A 938 3.23 -20.26 23.16
C VAL A 938 2.91 -19.54 24.49
N PRO A 939 3.58 -18.43 24.84
CA PRO A 939 3.48 -17.85 26.17
C PRO A 939 2.19 -17.03 26.31
N ASP A 940 1.13 -17.68 26.79
CA ASP A 940 -0.17 -17.01 26.98
C ASP A 940 -0.94 -17.55 28.22
N ILE A 941 -1.59 -18.72 28.14
CA ILE A 941 -2.58 -19.19 29.14
C ILE A 941 -2.00 -19.50 30.54
N GLN A 942 -0.86 -20.18 30.62
CA GLN A 942 -0.39 -20.82 31.86
C GLN A 942 0.46 -19.95 32.78
N SER A 943 0.72 -18.68 32.44
CA SER A 943 1.39 -17.72 33.34
C SER A 943 0.41 -17.20 34.40
N ALA A 944 -0.76 -16.74 33.96
CA ALA A 944 -1.86 -16.20 34.77
C ALA A 944 -2.43 -17.20 35.80
N LEU A 945 -2.37 -18.49 35.48
CA LEU A 945 -2.79 -19.58 36.37
C LEU A 945 -1.79 -19.84 37.52
N ARG A 946 -0.49 -19.55 37.33
CA ARG A 946 0.57 -19.92 38.30
C ARG A 946 0.82 -18.87 39.39
N SER A 947 0.25 -17.67 39.28
CA SER A 947 0.08 -16.74 40.41
C SER A 947 -1.10 -17.11 41.32
N GLY A 948 -1.93 -18.10 40.94
CA GLY A 948 -3.11 -18.53 41.69
C GLY A 948 -4.29 -17.56 41.65
N THR A 949 -4.29 -16.61 40.69
CA THR A 949 -5.24 -15.47 40.69
C THR A 949 -6.23 -15.44 39.52
N LYS A 950 -6.08 -16.28 38.49
CA LYS A 950 -6.97 -16.29 37.30
C LYS A 950 -7.22 -17.73 36.82
N THR A 951 -8.43 -18.00 36.31
CA THR A 951 -8.87 -19.33 35.82
C THR A 951 -9.25 -19.31 34.34
N VAL A 952 -9.21 -20.46 33.67
CA VAL A 952 -9.74 -20.61 32.29
C VAL A 952 -11.21 -20.17 32.27
N THR A 953 -11.59 -19.36 31.27
CA THR A 953 -12.94 -18.83 31.17
C THR A 953 -13.91 -19.94 30.70
N PRO A 954 -15.06 -20.18 31.37
CA PRO A 954 -15.92 -21.32 31.06
C PRO A 954 -16.44 -21.33 29.61
N GLU A 955 -16.41 -22.49 28.94
CA GLU A 955 -16.88 -22.66 27.55
C GLU A 955 -18.31 -22.16 27.35
N SER A 956 -19.18 -22.29 28.36
CA SER A 956 -20.58 -21.81 28.33
C SER A 956 -20.73 -20.28 28.26
N GLN A 957 -19.64 -19.52 28.33
CA GLN A 957 -19.63 -18.06 28.16
C GLN A 957 -19.28 -17.63 26.73
N PHE A 958 -19.03 -18.57 25.80
CA PHE A 958 -18.70 -18.28 24.41
C PHE A 958 -19.71 -18.93 23.45
N THR A 959 -20.11 -18.17 22.43
CA THR A 959 -20.82 -18.72 21.25
C THR A 959 -19.80 -18.97 20.15
N ILE A 960 -19.77 -20.19 19.63
CA ILE A 960 -18.91 -20.61 18.52
C ILE A 960 -19.76 -21.13 17.36
N ASP A 961 -19.36 -20.86 16.13
CA ASP A 961 -20.01 -21.43 14.93
C ASP A 961 -19.40 -22.78 14.51
N SER A 962 -19.96 -23.37 13.44
CA SER A 962 -19.49 -24.65 12.91
C SER A 962 -18.12 -24.60 12.19
N SER A 963 -17.56 -23.41 11.95
CA SER A 963 -16.22 -23.25 11.39
C SER A 963 -15.12 -23.26 12.47
N GLY A 964 -15.50 -23.07 13.73
CA GLY A 964 -14.58 -22.81 14.84
C GLY A 964 -14.35 -21.31 15.10
N THR A 965 -15.23 -20.44 14.61
CA THR A 965 -15.15 -18.98 14.81
C THR A 965 -16.03 -18.58 16.00
N ILE A 966 -15.45 -17.85 16.96
CA ILE A 966 -16.19 -17.28 18.09
C ILE A 966 -16.98 -16.08 17.60
N THR A 967 -18.30 -16.13 17.77
CA THR A 967 -19.25 -15.09 17.33
C THR A 967 -19.80 -14.24 18.47
N ALA A 968 -19.72 -14.70 19.72
CA ALA A 968 -20.05 -13.91 20.90
C ALA A 968 -19.32 -14.40 22.16
N TYR A 969 -19.23 -13.51 23.15
CA TYR A 969 -18.85 -13.81 24.52
C TYR A 969 -19.81 -13.08 25.47
N SER A 970 -20.25 -13.78 26.52
CA SER A 970 -21.29 -13.34 27.46
C SER A 970 -20.83 -13.30 28.93
N GLY A 971 -19.55 -13.56 29.19
CA GLY A 971 -18.97 -13.52 30.53
C GLY A 971 -18.65 -12.11 31.02
N THR A 972 -18.64 -11.93 32.35
CA THR A 972 -18.31 -10.66 33.01
C THR A 972 -16.83 -10.54 33.42
N SER A 973 -16.00 -11.56 33.15
CA SER A 973 -14.58 -11.53 33.53
C SER A 973 -13.77 -10.60 32.63
N LYS A 974 -13.17 -9.55 33.22
CA LYS A 974 -12.18 -8.67 32.55
C LYS A 974 -10.90 -9.40 32.14
N ASP A 975 -10.67 -10.58 32.72
CA ASP A 975 -9.59 -11.48 32.35
C ASP A 975 -10.15 -12.68 31.58
N VAL A 976 -9.83 -12.77 30.29
CA VAL A 976 -10.35 -13.79 29.37
C VAL A 976 -9.24 -14.70 28.88
N ILE A 977 -9.42 -15.98 29.17
CA ILE A 977 -8.63 -17.09 28.66
C ILE A 977 -9.55 -17.87 27.73
N ILE A 978 -9.37 -17.69 26.42
CA ILE A 978 -10.17 -18.38 25.40
C ILE A 978 -9.77 -19.88 25.40
N PRO A 979 -10.73 -20.82 25.56
CA PRO A 979 -10.46 -22.25 25.48
C PRO A 979 -9.91 -22.69 24.11
N GLN A 980 -9.14 -23.79 24.06
CA GLN A 980 -8.71 -24.40 22.78
C GLN A 980 -9.90 -25.01 22.00
N THR A 981 -10.95 -25.41 22.71
CA THR A 981 -12.21 -25.93 22.19
C THR A 981 -13.39 -25.34 22.94
N ILE A 982 -14.50 -25.07 22.25
CA ILE A 982 -15.79 -24.70 22.86
C ILE A 982 -16.84 -25.71 22.38
N ASN A 983 -17.52 -26.40 23.29
CA ASN A 983 -18.45 -27.49 23.00
C ASN A 983 -17.83 -28.60 22.10
N GLY A 984 -16.52 -28.84 22.24
CA GLY A 984 -15.75 -29.78 21.42
C GLY A 984 -15.32 -29.28 20.04
N ILE A 985 -15.72 -28.07 19.62
CA ILE A 985 -15.28 -27.45 18.36
C ILE A 985 -13.98 -26.66 18.61
N SER A 986 -12.92 -26.93 17.85
CA SER A 986 -11.64 -26.21 17.96
C SER A 986 -11.76 -24.73 17.60
N VAL A 987 -11.22 -23.84 18.43
CA VAL A 987 -11.22 -22.40 18.16
C VAL A 987 -10.16 -22.06 17.11
N LYS A 988 -10.61 -21.45 16.01
CA LYS A 988 -9.81 -21.06 14.84
C LYS A 988 -9.94 -19.60 14.46
N GLY A 989 -11.01 -18.92 14.84
CA GLY A 989 -11.22 -17.52 14.52
C GLY A 989 -11.96 -16.75 15.61
N ILE A 990 -11.80 -15.42 15.60
CA ILE A 990 -12.73 -14.49 16.24
C ILE A 990 -13.43 -13.73 15.12
N ALA A 991 -14.76 -13.71 15.12
CA ALA A 991 -15.55 -13.09 14.06
C ALA A 991 -15.27 -11.57 13.96
N PRO A 992 -15.38 -10.97 12.76
CA PRO A 992 -15.46 -9.52 12.63
C PRO A 992 -16.61 -8.97 13.46
N SER A 993 -16.44 -7.76 14.03
CA SER A 993 -17.56 -7.04 14.65
C SER A 993 -18.65 -6.71 13.63
N GLU A 994 -18.34 -6.70 12.32
CA GLU A 994 -19.29 -6.49 11.22
C GLU A 994 -20.34 -7.60 11.05
N TYR A 995 -20.37 -8.62 11.91
CA TYR A 995 -21.61 -9.37 12.14
C TYR A 995 -22.73 -8.51 12.77
N ASN A 996 -22.41 -7.28 13.20
CA ASN A 996 -23.29 -6.12 13.25
C ASN A 996 -22.69 -4.95 12.45
N LEU A 997 -23.16 -4.73 11.23
CA LEU A 997 -23.28 -3.36 10.70
C LEU A 997 -24.43 -2.72 11.51
N ASN A 998 -24.29 -1.60 12.23
CA ASN A 998 -23.45 -0.43 11.98
C ASN A 998 -22.98 0.24 13.30
N TYR A 999 -22.40 1.45 13.25
CA TYR A 999 -21.99 2.17 14.47
C TYR A 999 -21.86 3.70 14.34
N ARG A 1000 -22.67 4.48 15.07
CA ARG A 1000 -22.25 5.78 15.64
C ARG A 1000 -23.19 6.31 16.73
N MET A 1001 -22.65 6.49 17.95
CA MET A 1001 -22.82 7.65 18.86
C MET A 1001 -24.22 8.28 19.01
N TYR A 1002 -24.86 8.43 20.17
CA TYR A 1002 -24.67 8.03 21.59
C TYR A 1002 -26.11 7.99 22.18
N GLU A 1003 -26.47 7.37 23.31
CA GLU A 1003 -25.74 6.86 24.48
C GLU A 1003 -26.22 5.45 24.85
N GLY A 1004 -25.36 4.62 25.44
CA GLY A 1004 -25.74 3.36 26.11
C GLY A 1004 -25.95 2.14 25.19
N VAL A 1005 -25.46 0.99 25.65
CA VAL A 1005 -25.63 -0.36 25.06
C VAL A 1005 -25.16 -0.49 23.60
N PHE A 1006 -23.87 -0.80 23.44
CA PHE A 1006 -23.30 -1.34 22.19
C PHE A 1006 -23.31 -2.87 22.21
N VAL A 1007 -23.27 -3.53 21.06
CA VAL A 1007 -23.19 -5.01 20.96
C VAL A 1007 -21.90 -5.42 20.22
N THR A 1008 -20.80 -5.33 20.96
CA THR A 1008 -19.45 -5.80 20.61
C THR A 1008 -18.93 -6.56 21.83
N LEU A 1009 -18.44 -7.81 21.67
CA LEU A 1009 -18.11 -8.80 22.73
C LEU A 1009 -18.12 -8.25 24.18
N TYR A 1010 -19.31 -8.23 24.79
CA TYR A 1010 -19.58 -7.31 25.90
C TYR A 1010 -19.12 -7.88 27.25
N ILE A 1011 -17.86 -7.63 27.61
CA ILE A 1011 -17.34 -7.94 28.94
C ILE A 1011 -17.93 -6.95 29.94
N ASN A 1012 -19.10 -7.28 30.46
CA ASN A 1012 -19.98 -6.30 31.05
C ASN A 1012 -19.54 -5.91 32.47
N ALA A 1013 -19.00 -4.70 32.61
CA ALA A 1013 -18.55 -4.10 33.87
C ALA A 1013 -18.94 -2.61 33.99
N ALA A 1014 -20.22 -2.31 33.73
CA ALA A 1014 -21.00 -1.17 34.22
C ALA A 1014 -20.38 0.26 34.22
N GLY A 1015 -20.92 1.13 33.36
CA GLY A 1015 -21.20 2.53 33.71
C GLY A 1015 -20.26 3.60 33.13
N ASP A 1016 -20.76 4.27 32.07
CA ASP A 1016 -20.51 5.65 31.63
C ASP A 1016 -19.08 6.24 31.47
N ASN A 1017 -18.97 7.08 30.44
CA ASN A 1017 -17.74 7.71 29.92
C ASN A 1017 -16.68 6.74 29.38
N MET A 1018 -15.74 7.29 28.59
CA MET A 1018 -14.54 6.58 28.17
C MET A 1018 -13.59 6.41 29.38
N SER A 1019 -13.80 5.33 30.14
CA SER A 1019 -12.95 4.92 31.25
C SER A 1019 -12.19 3.63 30.92
N SER A 1020 -11.01 3.55 31.52
CA SER A 1020 -9.92 2.56 31.56
C SER A 1020 -10.21 1.04 31.52
N ASP A 1021 -11.45 0.59 31.36
CA ASP A 1021 -11.94 -0.54 32.15
C ASP A 1021 -12.39 -1.78 31.35
N GLY A 1022 -11.84 -1.95 30.13
CA GLY A 1022 -12.09 -3.09 29.24
C GLY A 1022 -11.38 -4.39 29.64
N ILE A 1023 -11.06 -5.23 28.64
CA ILE A 1023 -10.40 -6.54 28.85
C ILE A 1023 -8.96 -6.35 29.35
N THR A 1024 -8.72 -6.50 30.65
CA THR A 1024 -7.43 -6.27 31.32
C THR A 1024 -6.37 -7.31 30.97
N SER A 1025 -6.80 -8.51 30.61
CA SER A 1025 -5.94 -9.61 30.16
C SER A 1025 -6.74 -10.46 29.16
N LEU A 1026 -6.28 -10.55 27.92
CA LEU A 1026 -6.86 -11.40 26.88
C LEU A 1026 -5.77 -12.34 26.38
N VAL A 1027 -6.16 -13.59 26.11
CA VAL A 1027 -5.24 -14.70 25.90
C VAL A 1027 -5.81 -15.63 24.83
N PHE A 1028 -5.00 -15.98 23.81
CA PHE A 1028 -5.43 -16.68 22.61
C PHE A 1028 -5.13 -18.19 22.63
N PRO A 1029 -5.96 -19.01 21.94
CA PRO A 1029 -5.68 -20.43 21.74
C PRO A 1029 -4.64 -20.63 20.63
N GLN A 1030 -3.89 -21.73 20.67
CA GLN A 1030 -2.85 -22.03 19.67
C GLN A 1030 -3.40 -22.50 18.33
N GLY A 1031 -4.71 -22.79 18.25
CA GLY A 1031 -5.41 -23.04 17.00
C GLY A 1031 -5.85 -21.77 16.26
N LEU A 1032 -5.68 -20.57 16.84
CA LEU A 1032 -6.25 -19.34 16.27
C LEU A 1032 -5.54 -18.92 14.98
N GLU A 1033 -6.26 -18.92 13.87
CA GLU A 1033 -5.79 -18.55 12.54
C GLU A 1033 -6.22 -17.13 12.13
N SER A 1034 -7.30 -16.60 12.68
CA SER A 1034 -7.84 -15.27 12.30
C SER A 1034 -8.41 -14.46 13.46
N VAL A 1035 -8.25 -13.14 13.37
CA VAL A 1035 -9.04 -12.13 14.10
C VAL A 1035 -9.68 -11.21 13.08
N GLY A 1036 -11.01 -11.11 13.09
CA GLY A 1036 -11.76 -10.30 12.14
C GLY A 1036 -11.71 -8.79 12.41
N ASP A 1037 -12.33 -8.03 11.50
CA ASP A 1037 -12.36 -6.56 11.50
C ASP A 1037 -13.02 -6.03 12.79
N SER A 1038 -12.38 -5.06 13.46
CA SER A 1038 -12.75 -4.43 14.74
C SER A 1038 -13.08 -5.38 15.90
N ALA A 1039 -12.74 -6.67 15.80
CA ALA A 1039 -13.17 -7.70 16.75
C ALA A 1039 -12.71 -7.48 18.21
N LEU A 1040 -11.60 -6.77 18.42
CA LEU A 1040 -11.03 -6.44 19.74
C LEU A 1040 -10.68 -4.95 19.88
N LYS A 1041 -11.37 -4.09 19.12
CA LYS A 1041 -11.24 -2.64 19.21
C LYS A 1041 -11.61 -2.15 20.63
N GLY A 1042 -10.76 -1.31 21.23
CA GLY A 1042 -10.93 -0.80 22.60
C GLY A 1042 -10.47 -1.75 23.72
N ALA A 1043 -9.82 -2.88 23.42
CA ALA A 1043 -9.37 -3.84 24.44
C ALA A 1043 -8.18 -3.30 25.26
N ASN A 1044 -8.45 -2.76 26.46
CA ASN A 1044 -7.46 -2.12 27.32
C ASN A 1044 -6.76 -3.09 28.29
N GLY A 1045 -5.69 -3.74 27.83
CA GLY A 1045 -4.86 -4.64 28.65
C GLY A 1045 -3.47 -4.10 29.00
N SER A 1046 -2.91 -4.60 30.11
CA SER A 1046 -1.59 -4.16 30.61
C SER A 1046 -0.45 -5.07 30.14
N GLY A 1047 0.63 -4.50 29.61
CA GLY A 1047 1.81 -5.25 29.15
C GLY A 1047 1.88 -5.42 27.63
N THR A 1048 2.68 -6.38 27.17
CA THR A 1048 2.83 -6.72 25.74
C THR A 1048 1.84 -7.82 25.37
N PHE A 1049 0.97 -7.56 24.39
CA PHE A 1049 0.06 -8.57 23.86
C PHE A 1049 0.81 -9.55 22.95
N VAL A 1050 0.48 -10.83 23.03
CA VAL A 1050 1.17 -11.90 22.28
C VAL A 1050 0.21 -12.54 21.26
N PHE A 1051 0.66 -12.67 20.02
CA PHE A 1051 -0.05 -13.40 18.97
C PHE A 1051 0.55 -14.79 18.75
N PRO A 1052 -0.28 -15.85 18.68
CA PRO A 1052 0.19 -17.22 18.49
C PRO A 1052 0.80 -17.42 17.09
N SER A 1053 1.68 -18.42 16.97
CA SER A 1053 2.39 -18.72 15.72
C SER A 1053 1.50 -19.27 14.60
N SER A 1054 0.25 -19.59 14.91
CA SER A 1054 -0.82 -20.04 14.02
C SER A 1054 -1.50 -18.91 13.24
N LEU A 1055 -1.37 -17.66 13.69
CA LEU A 1055 -2.16 -16.53 13.20
C LEU A 1055 -1.82 -16.18 11.74
N LYS A 1056 -2.84 -16.14 10.88
CA LYS A 1056 -2.75 -15.89 9.43
C LYS A 1056 -3.35 -14.55 9.03
N THR A 1057 -4.37 -14.03 9.74
CA THR A 1057 -5.01 -12.74 9.41
C THR A 1057 -5.35 -11.89 10.64
N LEU A 1058 -5.16 -10.57 10.50
CA LEU A 1058 -5.70 -9.52 11.37
C LEU A 1058 -6.56 -8.57 10.54
N GLY A 1059 -7.79 -8.33 10.98
CA GLY A 1059 -8.76 -7.49 10.31
C GLY A 1059 -8.54 -5.98 10.44
N TYR A 1060 -9.32 -5.22 9.66
CA TYR A 1060 -9.42 -3.75 9.73
C TYR A 1060 -9.71 -3.28 11.15
N GLU A 1061 -8.93 -2.33 11.69
CA GLU A 1061 -9.10 -1.80 13.06
C GLU A 1061 -9.17 -2.85 14.20
N SER A 1062 -8.73 -4.10 13.97
CA SER A 1062 -8.96 -5.25 14.86
C SER A 1062 -8.46 -5.07 16.32
N PHE A 1063 -7.46 -4.22 16.55
CA PHE A 1063 -6.92 -3.78 17.85
C PHE A 1063 -6.71 -2.24 17.92
N ALA A 1064 -7.58 -1.47 17.25
CA ALA A 1064 -7.58 -0.02 17.38
C ALA A 1064 -8.11 0.41 18.77
N ASP A 1065 -7.74 1.61 19.22
CA ASP A 1065 -8.10 2.18 20.54
C ASP A 1065 -7.76 1.28 21.76
N ALA A 1066 -6.86 0.30 21.59
CA ALA A 1066 -6.54 -0.75 22.56
C ALA A 1066 -5.24 -0.43 23.33
N GLY A 1067 -5.36 -0.24 24.65
CA GLY A 1067 -4.33 0.28 25.56
C GLY A 1067 -3.09 -0.60 25.84
N TRP A 1068 -2.80 -1.62 25.03
CA TRP A 1068 -1.62 -2.48 25.20
C TRP A 1068 -0.30 -1.72 25.01
N THR A 1069 0.70 -2.03 25.83
CA THR A 1069 2.00 -1.33 25.82
C THR A 1069 2.97 -1.84 24.74
N GLY A 1070 2.59 -2.88 23.98
CA GLY A 1070 3.33 -3.43 22.86
C GLY A 1070 2.66 -4.68 22.29
N TYR A 1071 3.15 -5.16 21.14
CA TYR A 1071 2.58 -6.32 20.43
C TYR A 1071 3.71 -7.24 19.92
N GLU A 1072 3.62 -8.55 20.16
CA GLU A 1072 4.62 -9.54 19.74
C GLU A 1072 3.98 -10.68 18.91
N PHE A 1073 4.50 -10.92 17.71
CA PHE A 1073 4.08 -12.05 16.85
C PHE A 1073 5.04 -13.23 17.00
N LYS A 1074 4.52 -14.42 17.35
CA LYS A 1074 5.33 -15.66 17.52
C LYS A 1074 5.49 -16.47 16.23
N GLY A 1075 4.90 -16.06 15.12
CA GLY A 1075 4.92 -16.76 13.83
C GLY A 1075 5.28 -15.87 12.65
N THR A 1076 4.91 -16.31 11.45
CA THR A 1076 4.92 -15.44 10.25
C THR A 1076 3.98 -14.25 10.44
N VAL A 1077 4.31 -13.12 9.80
CA VAL A 1077 3.44 -11.94 9.81
C VAL A 1077 2.08 -12.31 9.19
N PRO A 1078 0.94 -12.08 9.88
CA PRO A 1078 -0.37 -12.29 9.29
C PRO A 1078 -0.63 -11.29 8.14
N THR A 1079 -1.57 -11.61 7.27
CA THR A 1079 -2.21 -10.61 6.41
C THR A 1079 -2.89 -9.58 7.30
N ILE A 1080 -2.50 -8.32 7.16
CA ILE A 1080 -2.95 -7.21 8.00
C ILE A 1080 -3.90 -6.32 7.17
N GLY A 1081 -5.12 -6.11 7.68
CA GLY A 1081 -6.05 -5.09 7.19
C GLY A 1081 -5.59 -3.66 7.51
N GLU A 1082 -6.33 -2.65 7.08
CA GLU A 1082 -5.99 -1.26 7.34
C GLU A 1082 -6.23 -0.85 8.81
N ALA A 1083 -5.41 0.07 9.32
CA ALA A 1083 -5.55 0.68 10.66
C ALA A 1083 -5.69 -0.26 11.90
N PRO A 1084 -5.12 -1.48 11.93
CA PRO A 1084 -5.41 -2.50 12.96
C PRO A 1084 -4.95 -2.10 14.38
N PHE A 1085 -4.09 -1.09 14.52
CA PHE A 1085 -3.55 -0.59 15.79
C PHE A 1085 -3.69 0.94 15.92
N ALA A 1086 -4.67 1.54 15.22
CA ALA A 1086 -4.88 2.98 15.23
C ALA A 1086 -5.22 3.52 16.64
N SER A 1087 -4.89 4.79 16.90
CA SER A 1087 -5.27 5.52 18.13
C SER A 1087 -4.80 4.94 19.47
N ASN A 1088 -3.90 3.95 19.51
CA ASN A 1088 -3.45 3.35 20.78
C ASN A 1088 -2.66 4.36 21.66
N PHE A 1089 -3.30 4.88 22.72
CA PHE A 1089 -2.77 5.98 23.53
C PHE A 1089 -1.88 5.52 24.71
N SER A 1090 -0.67 6.08 24.75
CA SER A 1090 0.27 6.17 25.89
C SER A 1090 1.05 4.90 26.29
N HIS A 1091 2.32 4.81 25.87
CA HIS A 1091 3.51 5.07 26.73
C HIS A 1091 4.81 4.98 25.87
N PRO A 1092 5.93 5.61 26.28
CA PRO A 1092 7.16 5.61 25.50
C PRO A 1092 7.91 4.27 25.63
N GLY A 1093 7.62 3.31 24.74
CA GLY A 1093 8.34 2.02 24.72
C GLY A 1093 7.84 0.94 23.76
N ALA A 1094 6.68 1.11 23.12
CA ALA A 1094 6.06 0.08 22.27
C ALA A 1094 6.95 -0.35 21.09
N ALA A 1095 7.50 -1.57 21.17
CA ALA A 1095 8.34 -2.15 20.12
C ALA A 1095 7.51 -3.03 19.18
N ILE A 1096 7.61 -2.78 17.86
CA ILE A 1096 6.98 -3.57 16.80
C ILE A 1096 8.04 -3.89 15.73
N THR A 1097 8.03 -5.11 15.18
CA THR A 1097 9.19 -5.70 14.48
C THR A 1097 8.94 -6.08 13.00
N THR A 1098 7.75 -5.87 12.44
CA THR A 1098 7.37 -6.47 11.15
C THR A 1098 6.68 -5.52 10.17
N ARG A 1099 6.44 -6.02 8.95
CA ARG A 1099 5.94 -5.30 7.78
C ARG A 1099 4.56 -4.67 8.02
N ALA A 1100 4.36 -3.47 7.50
CA ALA A 1100 3.09 -2.75 7.51
C ALA A 1100 2.53 -2.63 6.09
N ALA A 1101 1.21 -2.59 5.96
CA ALA A 1101 0.53 -2.02 4.80
C ALA A 1101 0.33 -0.50 5.00
N ASP A 1102 -0.07 0.22 3.95
CA ASP A 1102 -0.46 1.63 4.11
C ASP A 1102 -1.61 1.74 5.13
N GLY A 1103 -1.61 2.83 5.92
CA GLY A 1103 -2.61 3.06 6.97
C GLY A 1103 -2.42 2.25 8.28
N THR A 1104 -1.47 1.31 8.38
CA THR A 1104 -1.33 0.41 9.57
C THR A 1104 -1.23 1.15 10.93
N PHE A 1105 -0.66 2.36 10.96
CA PHE A 1105 -0.46 3.17 12.16
C PHE A 1105 -1.04 4.60 12.04
N SER A 1106 -2.13 4.76 11.28
CA SER A 1106 -2.86 6.03 11.20
C SER A 1106 -3.24 6.55 12.59
N TYR A 1107 -3.11 7.86 12.81
CA TYR A 1107 -3.47 8.56 14.05
C TYR A 1107 -2.80 8.01 15.34
N ALA A 1108 -1.50 7.64 15.29
CA ALA A 1108 -0.71 7.26 16.47
C ALA A 1108 0.25 8.39 16.94
N PRO A 1109 -0.21 9.47 17.62
CA PRO A 1109 0.54 10.73 17.84
C PRO A 1109 1.72 10.67 18.83
N ARG A 1110 2.14 9.48 19.29
CA ARG A 1110 3.28 9.30 20.22
C ARG A 1110 4.31 8.25 19.77
N LEU A 1111 4.20 7.75 18.54
CA LEU A 1111 5.09 6.73 18.00
C LEU A 1111 6.45 7.33 17.60
N GLN A 1112 7.40 7.36 18.54
CA GLN A 1112 8.77 7.83 18.27
C GLN A 1112 9.49 6.88 17.29
N ALA A 1113 10.28 7.45 16.37
CA ALA A 1113 10.98 6.68 15.32
C ALA A 1113 11.93 5.59 15.86
N ASN A 1114 12.43 5.76 17.09
CA ASN A 1114 13.33 4.82 17.77
C ASN A 1114 12.64 3.53 18.25
N SER A 1115 11.30 3.47 18.20
CA SER A 1115 10.51 2.36 18.75
C SER A 1115 10.29 1.21 17.75
N ILE A 1116 10.31 1.48 16.44
CA ILE A 1116 10.05 0.47 15.41
C ILE A 1116 11.35 -0.26 15.04
N LYS A 1117 11.40 -1.60 15.19
CA LYS A 1117 12.59 -2.43 14.96
C LYS A 1117 12.43 -3.32 13.74
N VAL A 1118 12.36 -2.72 12.56
CA VAL A 1118 12.25 -3.44 11.27
C VAL A 1118 13.58 -4.14 10.91
N PRO A 1119 13.57 -5.42 10.49
CA PRO A 1119 14.74 -6.10 9.94
C PRO A 1119 15.34 -5.34 8.75
N LYS A 1120 16.66 -5.07 8.82
CA LYS A 1120 17.40 -4.15 7.93
C LYS A 1120 17.19 -4.42 6.43
N GLY A 1121 16.99 -5.68 6.05
CA GLY A 1121 16.73 -6.11 4.67
C GLY A 1121 15.37 -5.73 4.07
N GLN A 1122 14.42 -5.16 4.84
CA GLN A 1122 13.13 -4.70 4.32
C GLN A 1122 12.97 -3.17 4.25
N LEU A 1123 14.01 -2.41 4.62
CA LEU A 1123 14.01 -0.94 4.60
C LEU A 1123 13.74 -0.37 3.19
N SER A 1124 14.17 -1.07 2.13
CA SER A 1124 13.92 -0.71 0.74
C SER A 1124 12.44 -0.71 0.37
N ALA A 1125 11.69 -1.72 0.83
CA ALA A 1125 10.24 -1.81 0.60
C ALA A 1125 9.49 -0.72 1.38
N TYR A 1126 9.96 -0.40 2.59
CA TYR A 1126 9.42 0.69 3.40
C TYR A 1126 9.63 2.08 2.76
N LYS A 1127 10.70 2.27 1.98
CA LYS A 1127 10.91 3.49 1.18
C LYS A 1127 10.07 3.51 -0.11
N ALA A 1128 9.84 2.36 -0.74
CA ALA A 1128 9.04 2.27 -1.97
C ALA A 1128 7.54 2.60 -1.74
N LEU A 1129 7.01 2.32 -0.55
CA LEU A 1129 5.67 2.73 -0.11
C LEU A 1129 5.59 4.19 0.37
N GLY A 1130 6.66 4.98 0.19
CA GLY A 1130 6.81 6.34 0.73
C GLY A 1130 5.98 7.45 0.05
N LYS A 1131 4.66 7.28 -0.15
CA LYS A 1131 3.77 8.36 -0.59
C LYS A 1131 2.51 8.48 0.27
N LYS A 1132 2.50 9.51 1.13
CA LYS A 1132 1.41 9.97 2.02
C LYS A 1132 1.16 9.19 3.33
N ALA A 1133 2.18 9.14 4.20
CA ALA A 1133 1.87 9.22 5.64
C ALA A 1133 1.42 10.66 5.96
N TRP A 1134 0.19 10.84 6.43
CA TRP A 1134 -0.40 12.17 6.66
C TRP A 1134 -0.12 12.65 8.09
N PHE A 1135 1.02 13.33 8.27
CA PHE A 1135 1.30 14.07 9.51
C PHE A 1135 0.59 15.42 9.45
N GLY A 1136 -0.39 15.62 10.32
CA GLY A 1136 -1.09 16.90 10.46
C GLY A 1136 -0.14 18.02 10.88
N SER A 1137 -0.18 19.14 10.17
CA SER A 1137 0.54 20.35 10.54
C SER A 1137 -0.15 21.01 11.74
N ASP A 1138 0.54 21.09 12.88
CA ASP A 1138 0.76 22.34 13.64
C ASP A 1138 1.64 22.10 14.88
N TYR A 1139 2.01 23.18 15.56
CA TYR A 1139 2.88 23.26 16.75
C TYR A 1139 4.39 23.04 16.52
N TYR A 1140 5.03 24.11 16.04
CA TYR A 1140 6.44 24.38 16.31
C TYR A 1140 6.72 24.45 17.83
N SER A 1141 7.87 23.91 18.24
CA SER A 1141 8.81 24.68 19.07
C SER A 1141 10.24 24.20 18.82
N PHE A 1142 11.19 25.15 18.77
CA PHE A 1142 12.61 24.86 18.54
C PHE A 1142 13.33 24.56 19.86
N GLN A 1143 14.34 23.70 19.80
CA GLN A 1143 15.68 24.17 20.22
C GLN A 1143 16.78 23.55 19.36
N THR A 1144 17.90 24.27 19.27
CA THR A 1144 18.88 24.13 18.20
C THR A 1144 20.28 23.79 18.72
N SER A 1145 21.02 23.05 17.90
CA SER A 1145 22.43 23.33 17.65
C SER A 1145 22.77 22.83 16.25
N ALA A 1146 23.41 23.66 15.44
CA ALA A 1146 23.63 23.41 14.02
C ALA A 1146 25.08 23.06 13.70
N THR A 1147 25.32 22.44 12.55
CA THR A 1147 26.35 22.94 11.60
C THR A 1147 26.15 22.35 10.19
N SER A 1148 26.67 23.07 9.18
CA SER A 1148 26.82 22.66 7.77
C SER A 1148 25.60 22.05 7.06
N TYR A 1149 24.74 22.94 6.56
CA TYR A 1149 23.96 22.72 5.33
C TYR A 1149 24.84 23.09 4.11
N ALA A 1150 24.59 22.46 2.94
CA ALA A 1150 24.89 22.91 1.56
C ALA A 1150 25.64 21.88 0.67
N ALA A 1151 24.90 21.26 -0.26
CA ALA A 1151 25.34 20.95 -1.64
C ALA A 1151 24.14 20.39 -2.46
N ASP A 1152 23.58 21.25 -3.31
CA ASP A 1152 22.72 21.04 -4.49
C ASP A 1152 22.05 19.68 -4.79
N ILE A 1153 20.72 19.75 -4.74
CA ILE A 1153 19.78 19.38 -5.81
C ILE A 1153 20.43 18.93 -7.14
N THR A 1154 20.13 17.71 -7.60
CA THR A 1154 19.85 17.36 -9.01
C THR A 1154 19.09 16.03 -9.09
N ALA A 1155 18.19 15.90 -10.06
CA ALA A 1155 17.47 14.68 -10.47
C ALA A 1155 16.63 13.94 -9.41
N PHE A 1156 15.30 14.11 -9.49
CA PHE A 1156 14.36 13.08 -9.05
C PHE A 1156 13.27 12.90 -10.12
N TYR A 1157 13.60 12.10 -11.14
CA TYR A 1157 12.70 11.65 -12.20
C TYR A 1157 13.03 10.18 -12.52
N GLU A 1158 12.62 9.29 -11.60
CA GLU A 1158 12.26 7.88 -11.77
C GLU A 1158 11.81 7.32 -10.40
#